data_AF-A0A9P1DLX2-F1
#
_entry.id   AF-A0A9P1DLX2-F1
#
_cell.length_a   1.000
_cell.length_b   1.000
_cell.length_c   1.000
_cell.angle_alpha   90.00
_cell.angle_beta   90.00
_cell.angle_gamma   90.00
#
_symmetry.space_group_name_H-M   'P 1'
#
loop_
_entity.id
_entity.type
_entity.pdbx_description
1 polymer ?
#
loop_
_entity_poly.entity_id
_entity_poly.type
_entity_poly.pdbx_seq_one_letter_code
_entity_poly.pdbx_strand_id
1 'polypeptide(L)'
;MAVCHGSLGSLGSGSLRVWGPSHGGRGGHGSLKSNDSFAGCRLGVACVAVALRAQGQWTPPKRRSLKGTKLTKQLGKAPAVKGENGQAEHIDLPCFSMRDPYASLLLHGVKTVETRNWPMLKDVSGPCLLHIGHKTMDESVAGEFLWRNNLADPANLEGLLQPPMGFQRGQVLGLVDLATTCQYTKEQTRQQNVQKVVASEVVGQWATPIRKAWWLKSPLRAQGRPGVWTLRLPRSSVPDDALPLLGTWTSRREMQQPTAEDVQDLPDMMVFDLDGVCWRPEMYQTAGGPPYQRISEGVVLNSANEEIRLFPAVRRVWALLHSLRSQGVRVAVASSSRRHKALPLLETMETAPGITMKDVIDRRLFEMYYRRGEYKRPHLETLLAKSGVAPNKVLFVDDSAKNIQSVRPLGVCAVHLPEGLTEAAWSHSLEMYRAHQNTANELPAERAQTKLTSDQNLDILKALMEETDIRIAEVKRDAYEFRRDIVVGAENPRTGKTVAEKVLKYMEDKLTQKDMQINKLLMKNQAYKVAIKKAEAQLKSKAETGDDLQYIDFHQLQIENSQFVKRIEEANQELIELKRRAGRTVKILNNMKKKLSSLTAEAKFLEDEIKERKAMLAKTEHDIVKVVEEKEAARKEHKKLRAQSRQSPEMPQVVDYVSQKAEAYELEAQKRNWERKVELAETAAKRIRQAVKNGTQLPGR
;
A
#
# COMPACT_ATOMS: atom_id res chain seq x y z
N MET A 1 -46.06 36.72 3.23
CA MET A 1 -47.53 36.83 3.32
C MET A 1 -48.06 35.55 3.97
N ALA A 2 -48.93 35.72 4.96
CA ALA A 2 -49.95 34.81 5.51
C ALA A 2 -49.75 33.29 5.34
N VAL A 3 -49.51 32.46 6.36
CA VAL A 3 -50.14 32.30 7.69
C VAL A 3 -51.60 31.83 7.62
N CYS A 4 -51.82 30.56 7.97
CA CYS A 4 -53.09 30.03 8.48
C CYS A 4 -52.83 29.29 9.79
N HIS A 5 -53.65 29.56 10.81
CA HIS A 5 -53.55 28.99 12.15
C HIS A 5 -54.29 27.64 12.28
N GLY A 6 -53.81 26.80 13.19
CA GLY A 6 -54.54 25.67 13.78
C GLY A 6 -53.83 25.23 15.06
N SER A 7 -54.48 25.35 16.20
CA SER A 7 -53.92 25.05 17.54
C SER A 7 -54.75 23.98 18.25
N LEU A 8 -54.25 23.50 19.40
CA LEU A 8 -54.80 22.46 20.30
C LEU A 8 -54.52 21.02 19.80
N GLY A 9 -54.09 20.07 20.65
CA GLY A 9 -53.81 20.15 22.10
C GLY A 9 -52.96 18.96 22.59
N SER A 10 -52.59 18.97 23.88
CA SER A 10 -51.68 17.99 24.47
C SER A 10 -52.25 16.57 24.58
N LEU A 11 -51.40 15.54 24.59
CA LEU A 11 -51.67 14.28 25.30
C LEU A 11 -50.40 13.42 25.53
N GLY A 12 -50.13 13.14 26.81
CA GLY A 12 -49.60 11.88 27.38
C GLY A 12 -48.42 11.15 26.72
N SER A 13 -47.25 11.21 27.36
CA SER A 13 -46.15 10.25 27.14
C SER A 13 -46.46 8.87 27.74
N GLY A 14 -46.63 7.85 26.89
CA GLY A 14 -46.81 6.44 27.31
C GLY A 14 -45.51 5.63 27.25
N SER A 15 -44.91 5.31 28.39
CA SER A 15 -43.74 4.41 28.50
C SER A 15 -44.19 2.98 28.76
N LEU A 16 -44.01 2.06 27.81
CA LEU A 16 -44.24 0.63 28.06
C LEU A 16 -43.09 0.02 28.88
N ARG A 17 -43.41 -0.42 30.10
CA ARG A 17 -42.53 -1.26 30.93
C ARG A 17 -43.17 -2.64 31.03
N VAL A 18 -42.48 -3.68 30.56
CA VAL A 18 -42.91 -5.08 30.76
C VAL A 18 -42.18 -5.63 31.98
N TRP A 19 -42.95 -6.14 32.94
CA TRP A 19 -42.45 -6.88 34.10
C TRP A 19 -42.31 -8.37 33.77
N GLY A 20 -41.33 -9.03 34.39
CA GLY A 20 -41.29 -10.51 34.47
C GLY A 20 -42.29 -11.05 35.51
N PRO A 21 -42.22 -12.37 35.77
CA PRO A 21 -41.58 -12.71 37.05
C PRO A 21 -40.63 -13.91 37.00
N SER A 22 -39.72 -13.94 37.97
CA SER A 22 -38.76 -14.99 38.25
C SER A 22 -39.20 -15.85 39.44
N HIS A 23 -38.77 -17.12 39.47
CA HIS A 23 -38.34 -17.97 40.62
C HIS A 23 -38.65 -19.45 40.31
N GLY A 24 -37.86 -20.44 40.74
CA GLY A 24 -36.60 -20.40 41.49
C GLY A 24 -35.83 -21.72 41.32
N GLY A 25 -34.57 -21.77 41.75
CA GLY A 25 -33.67 -22.91 41.47
C GLY A 25 -33.36 -23.84 42.65
N ARG A 26 -32.71 -24.95 42.30
CA ARG A 26 -31.80 -25.88 43.03
C ARG A 26 -31.30 -26.84 41.92
N GLY A 27 -30.06 -27.30 41.81
CA GLY A 27 -28.93 -27.36 42.73
C GLY A 27 -28.36 -28.78 42.65
N GLY A 28 -27.19 -28.98 42.02
CA GLY A 28 -26.62 -30.32 41.80
C GLY A 28 -25.17 -30.29 41.30
N HIS A 29 -24.29 -31.04 41.96
CA HIS A 29 -22.85 -31.15 41.68
C HIS A 29 -22.51 -32.20 40.61
N GLY A 30 -21.33 -32.09 40.00
CA GLY A 30 -20.68 -33.14 39.19
C GLY A 30 -19.89 -32.55 38.01
N SER A 31 -18.63 -32.11 38.17
CA SER A 31 -17.43 -32.97 38.14
C SER A 31 -17.33 -33.85 36.89
N LEU A 32 -16.69 -33.34 35.84
CA LEU A 32 -16.24 -34.11 34.67
C LEU A 32 -14.72 -34.25 34.71
N LYS A 33 -14.25 -35.48 35.01
CA LYS A 33 -12.87 -35.93 34.79
C LYS A 33 -12.81 -36.85 33.58
N SER A 34 -11.61 -36.94 33.00
CA SER A 34 -11.25 -37.78 31.87
C SER A 34 -11.15 -39.28 32.22
N ASN A 35 -11.46 -40.17 31.27
CA ASN A 35 -10.50 -41.11 30.64
C ASN A 35 -11.19 -42.22 29.81
N ASP A 36 -10.70 -42.39 28.58
CA ASP A 36 -10.28 -43.64 27.92
C ASP A 36 -11.04 -44.99 28.02
N SER A 37 -11.19 -45.58 26.81
CA SER A 37 -10.74 -46.94 26.40
C SER A 37 -11.74 -48.11 26.18
N PHE A 38 -11.23 -49.07 25.37
CA PHE A 38 -11.76 -50.36 24.89
C PHE A 38 -12.85 -50.31 23.78
N ALA A 39 -12.78 -50.95 22.60
CA ALA A 39 -11.91 -51.94 21.90
C ALA A 39 -12.55 -53.32 21.63
N GLY A 40 -12.23 -53.90 20.45
CA GLY A 40 -12.58 -55.27 20.03
C GLY A 40 -13.80 -55.34 19.09
N CYS A 41 -13.85 -55.91 17.87
CA CYS A 41 -13.10 -56.91 17.08
C CYS A 41 -13.94 -58.16 16.76
N ARG A 42 -13.93 -58.58 15.48
CA ARG A 42 -14.05 -59.95 14.86
C ARG A 42 -15.08 -60.04 13.72
N LEU A 43 -14.63 -60.31 12.47
CA LEU A 43 -14.63 -61.61 11.73
C LEU A 43 -16.04 -62.04 11.25
N GLY A 44 -16.33 -62.49 10.02
CA GLY A 44 -15.58 -62.67 8.75
C GLY A 44 -16.61 -62.71 7.58
N VAL A 45 -16.56 -63.46 6.46
CA VAL A 45 -15.62 -64.39 5.78
C VAL A 45 -16.01 -64.36 4.27
N ALA A 46 -15.26 -63.73 3.36
CA ALA A 46 -14.23 -64.27 2.45
C ALA A 46 -14.70 -65.16 1.24
N CYS A 47 -14.16 -64.86 0.05
CA CYS A 47 -13.68 -65.79 -1.00
C CYS A 47 -12.83 -64.99 -2.04
N VAL A 48 -11.52 -65.25 -2.20
CA VAL A 48 -10.86 -66.26 -3.09
C VAL A 48 -10.72 -65.73 -4.54
N ALA A 49 -9.63 -65.89 -5.32
CA ALA A 49 -8.22 -66.28 -5.15
C ALA A 49 -7.50 -66.07 -6.54
N VAL A 50 -6.19 -66.15 -6.82
CA VAL A 50 -4.93 -66.36 -6.05
C VAL A 50 -3.75 -65.75 -6.86
N ALA A 51 -2.53 -65.67 -6.29
CA ALA A 51 -1.31 -65.23 -7.00
C ALA A 51 -0.38 -66.39 -7.42
N LEU A 52 0.53 -66.20 -8.38
CA LEU A 52 1.86 -66.86 -8.36
C LEU A 52 2.89 -66.23 -9.33
N ARG A 53 4.18 -66.50 -9.06
CA ARG A 53 5.38 -66.04 -9.80
C ARG A 53 5.70 -66.98 -10.97
N ALA A 54 6.38 -66.48 -12.02
CA ALA A 54 7.65 -67.07 -12.49
C ALA A 54 8.32 -66.26 -13.63
N GLN A 55 9.62 -66.50 -13.75
CA GLN A 55 10.60 -66.01 -14.73
C GLN A 55 10.25 -66.31 -16.20
N GLY A 56 10.76 -65.52 -17.15
CA GLY A 56 10.75 -65.89 -18.57
C GLY A 56 11.36 -64.82 -19.49
N GLN A 57 12.33 -65.20 -20.30
CA GLN A 57 13.00 -64.33 -21.29
C GLN A 57 12.07 -64.00 -22.47
N TRP A 58 12.20 -62.81 -23.04
CA TRP A 58 11.90 -62.59 -24.47
C TRP A 58 13.11 -61.97 -25.16
N THR A 59 13.36 -62.37 -26.42
CA THR A 59 14.62 -62.15 -27.13
C THR A 59 14.44 -61.30 -28.39
N PRO A 60 15.46 -60.52 -28.81
CA PRO A 60 15.36 -59.65 -29.98
C PRO A 60 15.64 -60.40 -31.31
N PRO A 61 15.07 -59.94 -32.44
CA PRO A 61 15.44 -60.46 -33.76
C PRO A 61 16.91 -60.16 -34.13
N LYS A 62 17.56 -61.07 -34.86
CA LYS A 62 19.01 -61.02 -35.12
C LYS A 62 19.44 -60.20 -36.35
N ARG A 63 20.43 -59.33 -36.10
CA ARG A 63 21.52 -58.84 -36.97
C ARG A 63 21.61 -59.30 -38.45
N ARG A 64 21.93 -58.33 -39.32
CA ARG A 64 23.17 -58.32 -40.16
C ARG A 64 23.85 -56.95 -39.95
N SER A 65 25.00 -56.88 -39.29
CA SER A 65 26.35 -57.12 -39.83
C SER A 65 26.82 -56.06 -40.83
N LEU A 66 27.60 -55.09 -40.35
CA LEU A 66 28.66 -54.43 -41.13
C LEU A 66 29.89 -54.22 -40.22
N LYS A 67 31.07 -54.40 -40.80
CA LYS A 67 32.37 -54.31 -40.10
C LYS A 67 32.73 -52.84 -39.86
N GLY A 68 33.37 -52.53 -38.74
CA GLY A 68 33.89 -51.19 -38.48
C GLY A 68 35.27 -50.98 -39.10
N THR A 69 35.62 -49.72 -39.39
CA THR A 69 36.99 -49.21 -39.23
C THR A 69 36.98 -47.70 -39.02
N LYS A 70 37.94 -47.26 -38.19
CA LYS A 70 38.37 -45.90 -37.83
C LYS A 70 38.07 -44.80 -38.87
N LEU A 71 37.65 -43.62 -38.38
CA LEU A 71 38.12 -42.34 -38.91
C LEU A 71 38.05 -41.23 -37.87
N THR A 72 39.19 -40.60 -37.62
CA THR A 72 39.34 -39.35 -36.85
C THR A 72 39.28 -38.16 -37.81
N LYS A 73 38.50 -37.10 -37.49
CA LYS A 73 38.85 -35.65 -37.58
C LYS A 73 37.60 -34.75 -37.67
N GLN A 74 37.83 -33.49 -37.28
CA GLN A 74 37.02 -32.28 -37.51
C GLN A 74 35.67 -32.17 -36.78
N LEU A 75 35.68 -31.41 -35.68
CA LEU A 75 34.48 -30.73 -35.18
C LEU A 75 34.05 -29.65 -36.19
N GLY A 76 32.80 -29.70 -36.63
CA GLY A 76 32.18 -28.66 -37.44
C GLY A 76 30.65 -28.71 -37.41
N LYS A 77 30.04 -27.77 -36.68
CA LYS A 77 28.61 -27.37 -36.68
C LYS A 77 27.55 -28.50 -36.70
N ALA A 78 26.87 -28.69 -35.56
CA ALA A 78 25.55 -29.35 -35.52
C ALA A 78 24.42 -28.33 -35.82
N PRO A 79 23.37 -28.72 -36.58
CA PRO A 79 22.24 -27.85 -36.93
C PRO A 79 21.15 -27.81 -35.84
N ALA A 80 20.24 -26.84 -35.96
CA ALA A 80 19.16 -26.62 -35.01
C ALA A 80 18.09 -27.73 -35.03
N VAL A 81 17.68 -28.17 -33.84
CA VAL A 81 16.46 -28.97 -33.63
C VAL A 81 15.34 -28.01 -33.22
N LYS A 82 14.24 -27.98 -33.99
CA LYS A 82 13.00 -27.30 -33.58
C LYS A 82 12.28 -28.19 -32.56
N GLY A 83 12.12 -27.68 -31.34
CA GLY A 83 11.14 -28.19 -30.37
C GLY A 83 9.93 -27.25 -30.32
N GLU A 84 8.74 -27.81 -30.16
CA GLU A 84 7.48 -27.07 -30.27
C GLU A 84 7.10 -26.33 -28.97
N ASN A 85 6.71 -25.06 -29.12
CA ASN A 85 5.79 -24.32 -28.27
C ASN A 85 5.94 -24.38 -26.74
N GLY A 86 7.14 -24.03 -26.24
CA GLY A 86 7.27 -23.29 -24.98
C GLY A 86 7.57 -21.82 -25.27
N GLN A 87 6.59 -20.92 -25.19
CA GLN A 87 6.84 -19.49 -25.37
C GLN A 87 7.65 -18.96 -24.17
N ALA A 88 8.95 -18.80 -24.36
CA ALA A 88 9.80 -18.16 -23.35
C ALA A 88 9.37 -16.70 -23.19
N GLU A 89 9.00 -16.29 -21.97
CA GLU A 89 8.80 -14.87 -21.65
C GLU A 89 10.08 -14.10 -21.95
N HIS A 90 9.97 -13.08 -22.80
CA HIS A 90 11.05 -12.14 -23.10
C HIS A 90 10.76 -10.81 -22.41
N ILE A 91 11.81 -10.15 -21.93
CA ILE A 91 11.72 -8.86 -21.24
C ILE A 91 12.51 -7.82 -22.05
N ASP A 92 11.96 -6.62 -22.20
CA ASP A 92 12.61 -5.50 -22.87
C ASP A 92 13.15 -4.50 -21.82
N LEU A 93 14.48 -4.40 -21.72
CA LEU A 93 15.15 -3.53 -20.74
C LEU A 93 16.01 -2.46 -21.43
N PRO A 94 16.18 -1.26 -20.84
CA PRO A 94 17.23 -0.34 -21.25
C PRO A 94 18.59 -1.00 -21.06
N CYS A 95 19.56 -0.66 -21.89
CA CYS A 95 20.91 -1.19 -21.89
C CYS A 95 21.91 -0.08 -22.23
N PHE A 96 23.08 -0.08 -21.60
CA PHE A 96 24.15 0.87 -21.90
C PHE A 96 25.53 0.19 -21.98
N SER A 97 26.44 0.82 -22.73
CA SER A 97 27.83 0.36 -22.85
C SER A 97 28.73 0.97 -21.77
N MET A 98 29.60 0.12 -21.20
CA MET A 98 30.77 0.53 -20.43
C MET A 98 32.01 -0.22 -20.94
N ARG A 99 33.20 0.36 -20.72
CA ARG A 99 34.48 -0.30 -20.98
C ARG A 99 34.97 -0.98 -19.70
N ASP A 100 35.57 -2.15 -19.83
CA ASP A 100 36.36 -2.75 -18.76
C ASP A 100 37.61 -1.89 -18.46
N PRO A 101 38.18 -1.96 -17.25
CA PRO A 101 37.76 -2.82 -16.13
C PRO A 101 36.58 -2.28 -15.33
N TYR A 102 36.19 -1.01 -15.52
CA TYR A 102 35.13 -0.37 -14.74
C TYR A 102 33.77 -1.06 -14.83
N ALA A 103 33.47 -1.73 -15.94
CA ALA A 103 32.26 -2.53 -16.10
C ALA A 103 32.29 -3.78 -15.19
N SER A 104 33.40 -4.52 -15.20
CA SER A 104 33.63 -5.64 -14.28
C SER A 104 33.65 -5.20 -12.81
N LEU A 105 34.32 -4.10 -12.47
CA LEU A 105 34.32 -3.53 -11.12
C LEU A 105 32.93 -3.13 -10.61
N LEU A 106 32.02 -2.72 -11.51
CA LEU A 106 30.63 -2.41 -11.18
C LEU A 106 29.84 -3.69 -10.91
N LEU A 107 29.99 -4.73 -11.74
CA LEU A 107 29.30 -6.02 -11.55
C LEU A 107 29.82 -6.82 -10.35
N HIS A 108 31.10 -6.66 -9.99
CA HIS A 108 31.68 -7.18 -8.75
C HIS A 108 31.35 -6.32 -7.51
N GLY A 109 30.64 -5.19 -7.67
CA GLY A 109 30.18 -4.34 -6.58
C GLY A 109 31.23 -3.39 -5.97
N VAL A 110 32.44 -3.33 -6.52
CA VAL A 110 33.51 -2.42 -6.09
C VAL A 110 33.18 -0.98 -6.49
N LYS A 111 32.70 -0.78 -7.72
CA LYS A 111 32.23 0.51 -8.24
C LYS A 111 30.73 0.64 -7.98
N THR A 112 30.36 1.44 -6.99
CA THR A 112 28.95 1.66 -6.57
C THR A 112 28.34 2.93 -7.13
N VAL A 113 29.12 3.79 -7.79
CA VAL A 113 28.61 4.97 -8.51
C VAL A 113 29.22 5.01 -9.92
N GLU A 114 28.37 5.02 -10.96
CA GLU A 114 28.79 5.36 -12.32
C GLU A 114 28.84 6.88 -12.49
N THR A 115 29.87 7.41 -13.18
CA THR A 115 29.95 8.85 -13.44
C THR A 115 30.32 9.16 -14.88
N ARG A 116 29.71 10.22 -15.45
CA ARG A 116 29.91 10.66 -16.84
C ARG A 116 29.91 12.18 -16.94
N ASN A 117 30.54 12.72 -17.98
CA ASN A 117 30.52 14.16 -18.26
C ASN A 117 29.25 14.61 -19.00
N TRP A 118 28.46 13.68 -19.51
CA TRP A 118 27.17 13.93 -20.18
C TRP A 118 26.03 13.17 -19.48
N PRO A 119 24.81 13.73 -19.43
CA PRO A 119 23.65 13.23 -18.66
C PRO A 119 22.99 11.98 -19.26
N MET A 120 23.77 11.03 -19.82
CA MET A 120 23.26 9.87 -20.57
C MET A 120 22.31 8.96 -19.77
N LEU A 121 22.47 8.90 -18.44
CA LEU A 121 21.63 8.11 -17.53
C LEU A 121 20.64 8.99 -16.74
N LYS A 122 20.44 10.27 -17.11
CA LYS A 122 19.59 11.19 -16.34
C LYS A 122 18.15 10.72 -16.26
N ASP A 123 17.62 10.26 -17.38
CA ASP A 123 16.21 9.85 -17.53
C ASP A 123 16.03 8.31 -17.39
N VAL A 124 17.06 7.61 -16.87
CA VAL A 124 17.07 6.15 -16.72
C VAL A 124 17.38 5.78 -15.27
N SER A 125 16.36 5.28 -14.57
CA SER A 125 16.48 4.69 -13.23
C SER A 125 15.79 3.32 -13.22
N GLY A 126 16.15 2.43 -12.29
CA GLY A 126 15.66 1.04 -12.23
C GLY A 126 16.54 0.05 -13.00
N PRO A 127 16.05 -1.18 -13.27
CA PRO A 127 16.79 -2.23 -13.97
C PRO A 127 17.26 -1.82 -15.37
N CYS A 128 18.57 -1.89 -15.58
CA CYS A 128 19.25 -1.57 -16.82
C CYS A 128 20.34 -2.63 -17.10
N LEU A 129 20.49 -3.03 -18.35
CA LEU A 129 21.46 -4.05 -18.77
C LEU A 129 22.83 -3.42 -19.05
N LEU A 130 23.90 -4.11 -18.64
CA LEU A 130 25.27 -3.67 -18.86
C LEU A 130 25.94 -4.45 -19.99
N HIS A 131 26.19 -3.75 -21.10
CA HIS A 131 27.05 -4.22 -22.19
C HIS A 131 28.51 -3.86 -21.89
N ILE A 132 29.40 -4.85 -21.92
CA ILE A 132 30.83 -4.65 -21.78
C ILE A 132 31.47 -4.59 -23.17
N GLY A 133 32.08 -3.45 -23.52
CA GLY A 133 32.70 -3.26 -24.83
C GLY A 133 33.98 -4.08 -25.04
N HIS A 134 34.30 -4.41 -26.30
CA HIS A 134 35.56 -5.07 -26.66
C HIS A 134 36.82 -4.25 -26.31
N LYS A 135 36.73 -2.91 -26.34
CA LYS A 135 37.85 -2.02 -26.00
C LYS A 135 37.90 -1.83 -24.48
N THR A 136 39.06 -2.08 -23.89
CA THR A 136 39.35 -1.79 -22.49
C THR A 136 39.91 -0.38 -22.29
N MET A 137 39.80 0.09 -21.05
CA MET A 137 40.67 1.09 -20.45
C MET A 137 41.90 0.41 -19.86
N ASP A 138 42.85 1.19 -19.36
CA ASP A 138 44.06 0.64 -18.74
C ASP A 138 43.72 -0.11 -17.44
N GLU A 139 44.01 -1.42 -17.41
CA GLU A 139 43.80 -2.28 -16.25
C GLU A 139 44.80 -1.98 -15.13
N SER A 140 46.02 -1.52 -15.46
CA SER A 140 47.04 -1.20 -14.45
C SER A 140 46.69 0.05 -13.64
N VAL A 141 46.16 1.10 -14.30
CA VAL A 141 45.70 2.34 -13.63
C VAL A 141 44.55 2.05 -12.66
N ALA A 142 43.60 1.19 -13.06
CA ALA A 142 42.52 0.78 -12.18
C ALA A 142 43.02 -0.09 -11.01
N GLY A 143 43.91 -1.06 -11.28
CA GLY A 143 44.54 -1.91 -10.26
C GLY A 143 45.32 -1.10 -9.22
N GLU A 144 46.16 -0.16 -9.67
CA GLU A 144 46.93 0.73 -8.79
C GLU A 144 46.01 1.58 -7.91
N PHE A 145 44.95 2.17 -8.48
CA PHE A 145 43.98 2.96 -7.71
C PHE A 145 43.31 2.14 -6.61
N LEU A 146 42.87 0.91 -6.92
CA LEU A 146 42.23 0.01 -5.96
C LEU A 146 43.19 -0.39 -4.83
N TRP A 147 44.44 -0.73 -5.19
CA TRP A 147 45.49 -1.08 -4.24
C TRP A 147 45.83 0.10 -3.31
N ARG A 148 46.12 1.28 -3.86
CA ARG A 148 46.46 2.50 -3.09
C ARG A 148 45.35 2.97 -2.16
N ASN A 149 44.08 2.69 -2.49
CA ASN A 149 42.94 3.09 -1.67
C ASN A 149 42.40 1.97 -0.76
N ASN A 150 43.03 0.79 -0.76
CA ASN A 150 42.63 -0.42 -0.03
C ASN A 150 41.18 -0.85 -0.33
N LEU A 151 40.82 -0.88 -1.62
CA LEU A 151 39.48 -1.22 -2.12
C LEU A 151 39.37 -2.68 -2.61
N ALA A 152 40.49 -3.39 -2.70
CA ALA A 152 40.58 -4.79 -3.11
C ALA A 152 41.77 -5.47 -2.42
N ASP A 153 41.65 -6.78 -2.17
CA ASP A 153 42.76 -7.63 -1.74
C ASP A 153 43.76 -7.81 -2.90
N PRO A 154 45.08 -7.59 -2.71
CA PRO A 154 46.09 -7.87 -3.72
C PRO A 154 45.98 -9.24 -4.39
N ALA A 155 45.57 -10.28 -3.65
CA ALA A 155 45.42 -11.65 -4.17
C ALA A 155 44.22 -11.83 -5.13
N ASN A 156 43.28 -10.89 -5.16
CA ASN A 156 42.08 -10.93 -6.01
C ASN A 156 41.98 -9.76 -7.00
N LEU A 157 43.03 -8.93 -7.10
CA LEU A 157 43.01 -7.69 -7.87
C LEU A 157 42.76 -7.95 -9.37
N GLU A 158 43.48 -8.90 -9.98
CA GLU A 158 43.31 -9.26 -11.40
C GLU A 158 41.90 -9.81 -11.70
N GLY A 159 41.35 -10.62 -10.79
CA GLY A 159 40.01 -11.21 -10.94
C GLY A 159 38.86 -10.18 -10.90
N LEU A 160 39.07 -9.04 -10.25
CA LEU A 160 38.10 -7.94 -10.18
C LEU A 160 38.12 -7.02 -11.41
N LEU A 161 39.22 -7.00 -12.15
CA LEU A 161 39.38 -6.15 -13.35
C LEU A 161 38.78 -6.78 -14.61
N GLN A 162 38.39 -8.06 -14.55
CA GLN A 162 37.93 -8.84 -15.70
C GLN A 162 36.61 -9.59 -15.43
N PRO A 163 35.85 -9.95 -16.49
CA PRO A 163 34.68 -10.80 -16.34
C PRO A 163 35.04 -12.22 -15.88
N PRO A 164 34.17 -12.90 -15.11
CA PRO A 164 34.40 -14.26 -14.65
C PRO A 164 34.42 -15.26 -15.81
N MET A 165 35.04 -16.42 -15.58
CA MET A 165 35.19 -17.49 -16.57
C MET A 165 33.84 -17.87 -17.22
N GLY A 166 33.77 -17.76 -18.55
CA GLY A 166 32.55 -17.99 -19.34
C GLY A 166 31.86 -16.72 -19.86
N PHE A 167 32.23 -15.54 -19.37
CA PHE A 167 31.71 -14.24 -19.81
C PHE A 167 32.77 -13.56 -20.70
N GLN A 168 32.39 -13.02 -21.86
CA GLN A 168 33.33 -12.39 -22.81
C GLN A 168 32.94 -10.95 -23.15
N ARG A 169 33.96 -10.10 -23.33
CA ARG A 169 33.81 -8.71 -23.80
C ARG A 169 33.14 -8.68 -25.18
N GLY A 170 32.33 -7.66 -25.45
CA GLY A 170 31.47 -7.55 -26.63
C GLY A 170 30.08 -8.19 -26.48
N GLN A 171 29.61 -8.35 -25.24
CA GLN A 171 28.33 -8.94 -24.91
C GLN A 171 27.67 -8.17 -23.76
N VAL A 172 26.37 -8.41 -23.55
CA VAL A 172 25.67 -8.03 -22.33
C VAL A 172 25.90 -9.10 -21.28
N LEU A 173 26.55 -8.71 -20.19
CA LEU A 173 27.06 -9.63 -19.16
C LEU A 173 26.36 -9.44 -17.81
N GLY A 174 25.70 -8.30 -17.57
CA GLY A 174 25.06 -8.01 -16.29
C GLY A 174 23.79 -7.17 -16.37
N LEU A 175 23.13 -7.09 -15.21
CA LEU A 175 21.94 -6.30 -14.91
C LEU A 175 22.27 -5.42 -13.71
N VAL A 176 21.82 -4.16 -13.72
CA VAL A 176 22.09 -3.19 -12.65
C VAL A 176 20.82 -2.42 -12.29
N ASP A 177 20.60 -2.14 -11.01
CA ASP A 177 19.50 -1.26 -10.55
C ASP A 177 20.04 0.17 -10.36
N LEU A 178 19.66 1.05 -11.28
CA LEU A 178 20.09 2.45 -11.28
C LEU A 178 19.23 3.29 -10.33
N ALA A 179 19.86 4.05 -9.45
CA ALA A 179 19.20 5.15 -8.74
C ALA A 179 19.01 6.36 -9.67
N THR A 180 18.30 7.38 -9.18
CA THR A 180 18.19 8.66 -9.90
C THR A 180 19.57 9.30 -10.05
N THR A 181 19.93 9.68 -11.27
CA THR A 181 21.17 10.39 -11.56
C THR A 181 21.13 11.80 -10.98
N CYS A 182 22.16 12.18 -10.22
CA CYS A 182 22.37 13.53 -9.72
C CYS A 182 23.58 14.20 -10.40
N GLN A 183 23.80 15.48 -10.12
CA GLN A 183 24.91 16.26 -10.65
C GLN A 183 25.84 16.66 -9.50
N TYR A 184 27.10 16.27 -9.57
CA TYR A 184 28.12 16.64 -8.59
C TYR A 184 28.66 18.05 -8.84
N THR A 185 28.99 18.75 -7.75
CA THR A 185 29.76 19.99 -7.79
C THR A 185 31.24 19.70 -8.10
N LYS A 186 31.97 20.70 -8.59
CA LYS A 186 33.43 20.58 -8.84
C LYS A 186 34.22 20.18 -7.58
N GLU A 187 33.74 20.56 -6.40
CA GLU A 187 34.31 20.16 -5.12
C GLU A 187 34.06 18.68 -4.85
N GLN A 188 32.81 18.21 -4.97
CA GLN A 188 32.45 16.79 -4.80
C GLN A 188 33.26 15.86 -5.70
N THR A 189 33.50 16.24 -6.97
CA THR A 189 34.32 15.43 -7.90
C THR A 189 35.77 15.25 -7.45
N ARG A 190 36.27 16.05 -6.50
CA ARG A 190 37.64 15.98 -5.96
C ARG A 190 37.72 15.31 -4.58
N GLN A 191 36.60 14.93 -3.98
CA GLN A 191 36.61 14.33 -2.64
C GLN A 191 36.99 12.84 -2.72
N GLN A 192 37.90 12.41 -1.84
CA GLN A 192 38.45 11.04 -1.87
C GLN A 192 37.38 9.96 -1.62
N ASN A 193 36.36 10.25 -0.81
CA ASN A 193 35.20 9.36 -0.62
C ASN A 193 34.42 9.14 -1.93
N VAL A 194 34.26 10.18 -2.76
CA VAL A 194 33.61 10.09 -4.07
C VAL A 194 34.47 9.28 -5.04
N GLN A 195 35.78 9.54 -5.11
CA GLN A 195 36.71 8.77 -5.94
C GLN A 195 36.69 7.27 -5.58
N LYS A 196 36.62 6.94 -4.29
CA LYS A 196 36.53 5.54 -3.82
C LYS A 196 35.26 4.82 -4.30
N VAL A 197 34.08 5.43 -4.19
CA VAL A 197 32.81 4.79 -4.67
C VAL A 197 32.70 4.74 -6.20
N VAL A 198 33.43 5.61 -6.91
CA VAL A 198 33.55 5.62 -8.37
C VAL A 198 34.62 4.63 -8.87
N ALA A 199 35.48 4.13 -7.97
CA ALA A 199 36.66 3.32 -8.24
C ALA A 199 37.66 3.98 -9.21
N SER A 200 37.78 5.32 -9.19
CA SER A 200 38.69 6.08 -10.06
C SER A 200 38.97 7.49 -9.52
N GLU A 201 40.16 8.01 -9.80
CA GLU A 201 40.48 9.43 -9.56
C GLU A 201 39.68 10.38 -10.46
N VAL A 202 39.34 9.92 -11.67
CA VAL A 202 38.62 10.70 -12.68
C VAL A 202 37.11 10.54 -12.48
N VAL A 203 36.52 11.51 -11.79
CA VAL A 203 35.08 11.55 -11.48
C VAL A 203 34.34 12.46 -12.46
N GLY A 204 33.32 11.93 -13.13
CA GLY A 204 32.45 12.69 -14.02
C GLY A 204 31.41 13.54 -13.28
N GLN A 205 30.89 14.58 -13.94
CA GLN A 205 29.93 15.52 -13.36
C GLN A 205 28.56 14.92 -13.04
N TRP A 206 28.06 14.00 -13.87
CA TRP A 206 26.78 13.33 -13.68
C TRP A 206 27.02 11.98 -13.01
N ALA A 207 26.37 11.75 -11.87
CA ALA A 207 26.60 10.59 -11.02
C ALA A 207 25.31 9.77 -10.88
N THR A 208 25.41 8.48 -11.19
CA THR A 208 24.32 7.52 -11.12
C THR A 208 24.69 6.45 -10.09
N PRO A 209 24.14 6.51 -8.86
CA PRO A 209 24.36 5.48 -7.86
C PRO A 209 23.78 4.15 -8.32
N ILE A 210 24.52 3.06 -8.12
CA ILE A 210 24.12 1.70 -8.42
C ILE A 210 23.61 1.07 -7.12
N ARG A 211 22.33 0.73 -7.04
CA ARG A 211 21.74 0.12 -5.82
C ARG A 211 22.19 -1.33 -5.64
N LYS A 212 22.23 -2.07 -6.74
CA LYS A 212 22.70 -3.46 -6.80
C LYS A 212 23.08 -3.81 -8.24
N ALA A 213 24.01 -4.72 -8.39
CA ALA A 213 24.45 -5.27 -9.67
C ALA A 213 24.41 -6.80 -9.63
N TRP A 214 24.25 -7.42 -10.79
CA TRP A 214 24.21 -8.86 -10.95
C TRP A 214 24.85 -9.28 -12.29
N TRP A 215 25.57 -10.38 -12.30
CA TRP A 215 25.92 -11.11 -13.53
C TRP A 215 24.68 -11.83 -14.07
N LEU A 216 24.47 -11.84 -15.39
CA LEU A 216 23.38 -12.63 -16.00
C LEU A 216 23.65 -14.13 -15.87
N LYS A 217 22.61 -14.97 -15.85
CA LYS A 217 22.78 -16.44 -15.87
C LYS A 217 23.42 -16.94 -17.16
N SER A 218 23.23 -16.20 -18.26
CA SER A 218 23.86 -16.47 -19.56
C SER A 218 24.18 -15.15 -20.28
N PRO A 219 25.35 -15.03 -20.94
CA PRO A 219 25.74 -13.80 -21.62
C PRO A 219 24.98 -13.62 -22.93
N LEU A 220 24.38 -12.44 -23.13
CA LEU A 220 23.58 -12.13 -24.31
C LEU A 220 24.44 -11.42 -25.38
N ARG A 221 24.50 -12.00 -26.58
CA ARG A 221 25.21 -11.39 -27.72
C ARG A 221 24.39 -10.22 -28.27
N ALA A 222 24.91 -9.01 -28.10
CA ALA A 222 24.39 -7.79 -28.72
C ALA A 222 25.55 -6.83 -29.00
N GLN A 223 25.48 -6.10 -30.11
CA GLN A 223 26.48 -5.07 -30.43
C GLN A 223 26.18 -3.80 -29.62
N GLY A 224 27.16 -3.35 -28.82
CA GLY A 224 27.06 -2.10 -28.07
C GLY A 224 26.79 -0.88 -28.96
N ARG A 225 25.89 0.00 -28.51
CA ARG A 225 25.52 1.24 -29.20
C ARG A 225 25.92 2.47 -28.36
N PRO A 226 26.00 3.67 -28.96
CA PRO A 226 26.06 4.92 -28.20
C PRO A 226 24.75 5.15 -27.43
N GLY A 227 24.84 5.84 -26.29
CA GLY A 227 23.68 6.16 -25.45
C GLY A 227 23.13 4.97 -24.67
N VAL A 228 21.82 5.04 -24.36
CA VAL A 228 21.03 3.93 -23.81
C VAL A 228 20.10 3.42 -24.90
N TRP A 229 20.02 2.11 -25.10
CA TRP A 229 19.13 1.48 -26.08
C TRP A 229 18.33 0.35 -25.43
N THR A 230 17.14 0.05 -25.93
CA THR A 230 16.37 -1.10 -25.44
C THR A 230 16.91 -2.40 -26.03
N LEU A 231 17.01 -3.45 -25.22
CA LEU A 231 17.39 -4.79 -25.63
C LEU A 231 16.43 -5.83 -25.04
N ARG A 232 16.06 -6.81 -25.87
CA ARG A 232 15.22 -7.94 -25.49
C ARG A 232 16.08 -9.09 -24.98
N LEU A 233 15.76 -9.63 -23.80
CA LEU A 233 16.40 -10.84 -23.26
C LEU A 233 15.38 -11.88 -22.77
N PRO A 234 15.68 -13.19 -22.83
CA PRO A 234 14.85 -14.21 -22.20
C PRO A 234 14.84 -14.03 -20.68
N ARG A 235 13.66 -14.17 -20.05
CA ARG A 235 13.52 -14.10 -18.58
C ARG A 235 14.40 -15.12 -17.85
N SER A 236 14.64 -16.28 -18.46
CA SER A 236 15.54 -17.32 -17.96
C SER A 236 17.02 -16.92 -17.87
N SER A 237 17.46 -15.87 -18.57
CA SER A 237 18.81 -15.30 -18.46
C SER A 237 18.99 -14.42 -17.22
N VAL A 238 17.91 -14.09 -16.51
CA VAL A 238 17.94 -13.19 -15.34
C VAL A 238 18.19 -14.00 -14.04
N PRO A 239 19.06 -13.53 -13.13
CA PRO A 239 19.21 -14.09 -11.78
C PRO A 239 17.92 -14.04 -10.97
N ASP A 240 17.64 -15.08 -10.18
CA ASP A 240 16.36 -15.19 -9.46
C ASP A 240 16.17 -14.06 -8.44
N ASP A 241 17.26 -13.64 -7.79
CA ASP A 241 17.37 -12.46 -6.92
C ASP A 241 16.97 -11.13 -7.57
N ALA A 242 17.02 -11.04 -8.90
CA ALA A 242 16.66 -9.83 -9.66
C ALA A 242 15.24 -9.87 -10.22
N LEU A 243 14.56 -11.04 -10.21
CA LEU A 243 13.18 -11.17 -10.68
C LEU A 243 12.17 -10.28 -9.93
N PRO A 244 12.28 -10.04 -8.60
CA PRO A 244 11.38 -9.11 -7.90
C PRO A 244 11.47 -7.67 -8.40
N LEU A 245 12.69 -7.22 -8.74
CA LEU A 245 12.92 -5.90 -9.34
C LEU A 245 12.22 -5.80 -10.70
N LEU A 246 12.35 -6.84 -11.53
CA LEU A 246 11.68 -6.89 -12.83
C LEU A 246 10.16 -6.94 -12.72
N GLY A 247 9.58 -7.62 -11.73
CA GLY A 247 8.13 -7.57 -11.48
C GLY A 247 7.63 -6.15 -11.19
N THR A 248 8.37 -5.36 -10.40
CA THR A 248 8.02 -3.95 -10.16
C THR A 248 8.29 -3.03 -11.37
N TRP A 249 9.01 -3.52 -12.38
CA TRP A 249 9.36 -2.79 -13.59
C TRP A 249 8.38 -3.06 -14.73
N THR A 250 7.99 -4.32 -14.95
CA THR A 250 6.97 -4.67 -15.96
C THR A 250 5.67 -3.97 -15.65
N SER A 251 5.17 -4.04 -14.40
CA SER A 251 3.96 -3.31 -13.99
C SER A 251 4.09 -1.79 -14.13
N ARG A 252 5.31 -1.23 -14.09
CA ARG A 252 5.54 0.21 -14.28
C ARG A 252 5.60 0.63 -15.76
N ARG A 253 5.86 -0.32 -16.68
CA ARG A 253 5.77 -0.14 -18.14
C ARG A 253 4.40 -0.49 -18.70
N GLU A 254 3.73 -1.49 -18.14
CA GLU A 254 2.33 -1.81 -18.45
C GLU A 254 1.43 -0.63 -18.04
N MET A 255 1.72 0.05 -16.93
CA MET A 255 1.14 1.37 -16.58
C MET A 255 1.43 2.52 -17.58
N GLN A 256 2.23 2.32 -18.63
CA GLN A 256 2.51 3.33 -19.66
C GLN A 256 1.85 3.06 -21.02
N GLN A 257 1.14 1.94 -21.19
CA GLN A 257 0.25 1.74 -22.34
C GLN A 257 -1.15 1.34 -21.85
N PRO A 258 -2.14 2.25 -21.89
CA PRO A 258 -3.52 1.88 -21.58
C PRO A 258 -3.98 0.82 -22.58
N THR A 259 -4.48 -0.30 -22.06
CA THR A 259 -5.10 -1.36 -22.85
C THR A 259 -6.45 -0.86 -23.39
N ALA A 260 -7.02 -1.54 -24.39
CA ALA A 260 -8.34 -1.16 -24.91
C ALA A 260 -9.45 -1.24 -23.85
N GLU A 261 -9.27 -2.07 -22.81
CA GLU A 261 -10.18 -2.20 -21.66
C GLU A 261 -10.06 -1.01 -20.69
N ASP A 262 -8.85 -0.46 -20.48
CA ASP A 262 -8.62 0.73 -19.64
C ASP A 262 -9.31 2.00 -20.17
N VAL A 263 -9.72 2.01 -21.45
CA VAL A 263 -10.26 3.18 -22.14
C VAL A 263 -11.79 3.25 -22.05
N GLN A 264 -12.48 2.11 -21.99
CA GLN A 264 -13.95 2.06 -21.96
C GLN A 264 -14.56 2.65 -20.68
N ASP A 265 -13.80 2.62 -19.58
CA ASP A 265 -14.18 3.14 -18.27
C ASP A 265 -13.81 4.61 -18.02
N LEU A 266 -13.08 5.25 -18.94
CA LEU A 266 -12.61 6.62 -18.75
C LEU A 266 -13.63 7.67 -19.19
N PRO A 267 -13.58 8.87 -18.59
CA PRO A 267 -14.45 9.97 -19.00
C PRO A 267 -14.06 10.56 -20.36
N ASP A 268 -15.05 10.71 -21.25
CA ASP A 268 -14.95 11.46 -22.51
C ASP A 268 -14.38 12.88 -22.29
N MET A 269 -14.61 13.46 -21.11
CA MET A 269 -13.97 14.69 -20.67
C MET A 269 -13.59 14.69 -19.20
N MET A 270 -12.33 15.00 -18.93
CA MET A 270 -11.79 15.28 -17.61
C MET A 270 -11.66 16.80 -17.39
N VAL A 271 -12.36 17.35 -16.41
CA VAL A 271 -12.35 18.78 -16.07
C VAL A 271 -11.59 19.00 -14.75
N PHE A 272 -10.58 19.87 -14.76
CA PHE A 272 -9.77 20.19 -13.57
C PHE A 272 -9.96 21.66 -13.13
N ASP A 273 -9.99 21.92 -11.82
CA ASP A 273 -9.46 23.18 -11.30
C ASP A 273 -7.91 23.15 -11.24
N LEU A 274 -7.29 24.29 -10.99
CA LEU A 274 -5.84 24.52 -11.10
C LEU A 274 -5.19 24.82 -9.74
N ASP A 275 -5.60 25.91 -9.10
CA ASP A 275 -5.24 26.20 -7.71
C ASP A 275 -5.83 25.09 -6.81
N GLY A 276 -5.11 24.68 -5.77
CA GLY A 276 -5.53 23.61 -4.85
C GLY A 276 -5.49 22.18 -5.41
N VAL A 277 -5.72 21.99 -6.71
CA VAL A 277 -5.77 20.68 -7.38
C VAL A 277 -4.50 20.33 -8.13
N CYS A 278 -3.99 21.24 -8.97
CA CYS A 278 -2.84 21.01 -9.85
C CYS A 278 -1.52 21.52 -9.25
N TRP A 279 -1.55 22.59 -8.45
CA TRP A 279 -0.35 23.11 -7.80
C TRP A 279 -0.63 23.80 -6.47
N ARG A 280 0.47 24.02 -5.73
CA ARG A 280 0.52 24.84 -4.51
C ARG A 280 1.82 25.67 -4.46
N PRO A 281 1.82 26.83 -3.78
CA PRO A 281 0.68 27.54 -3.23
C PRO A 281 -0.26 28.08 -4.33
N GLU A 282 -1.45 28.55 -3.94
CA GLU A 282 -2.44 29.10 -4.89
C GLU A 282 -1.99 30.46 -5.46
N MET A 283 -2.43 30.81 -6.67
CA MET A 283 -1.97 32.04 -7.34
C MET A 283 -2.38 33.34 -6.62
N TYR A 284 -3.38 33.32 -5.73
CA TYR A 284 -3.70 34.46 -4.88
C TYR A 284 -2.80 34.58 -3.63
N GLN A 285 -2.19 33.48 -3.18
CA GLN A 285 -1.31 33.40 -2.01
C GLN A 285 0.12 33.88 -2.33
N THR A 286 0.56 33.72 -3.57
CA THR A 286 1.88 34.20 -4.03
C THR A 286 1.93 35.73 -4.14
N ALA A 287 3.05 36.32 -3.73
CA ALA A 287 3.37 37.71 -4.04
C ALA A 287 3.77 37.84 -5.53
N GLY A 288 4.75 37.07 -5.97
CA GLY A 288 5.31 37.09 -7.33
C GLY A 288 4.43 36.43 -8.39
N GLY A 289 4.84 36.55 -9.65
CA GLY A 289 4.12 36.01 -10.82
C GLY A 289 5.10 35.62 -11.94
N PRO A 290 4.71 35.73 -13.22
CA PRO A 290 5.68 35.59 -14.31
C PRO A 290 6.78 36.68 -14.23
N PRO A 291 8.00 36.43 -14.75
CA PRO A 291 8.42 35.20 -15.42
C PRO A 291 8.58 34.03 -14.43
N TYR A 292 8.27 32.82 -14.91
CA TYR A 292 8.47 31.59 -14.16
C TYR A 292 9.76 30.90 -14.62
N GLN A 293 10.59 30.46 -13.67
CA GLN A 293 11.83 29.74 -13.96
C GLN A 293 11.75 28.31 -13.40
N ARG A 294 11.81 27.31 -14.29
CA ARG A 294 11.89 25.90 -13.87
C ARG A 294 13.22 25.62 -13.15
N ILE A 295 13.13 25.06 -11.94
CA ILE A 295 14.29 24.59 -11.17
C ILE A 295 14.47 23.08 -11.34
N SER A 296 13.36 22.35 -11.24
CA SER A 296 13.34 20.89 -11.28
C SER A 296 11.99 20.39 -11.80
N GLU A 297 11.82 19.07 -11.89
CA GLU A 297 10.61 18.48 -12.43
C GLU A 297 9.37 18.83 -11.60
N GLY A 298 8.43 19.55 -12.20
CA GLY A 298 7.20 20.01 -11.53
C GLY A 298 7.41 21.11 -10.47
N VAL A 299 8.57 21.79 -10.47
CA VAL A 299 8.85 22.93 -9.58
C VAL A 299 9.40 24.12 -10.36
N VAL A 300 8.78 25.28 -10.18
CA VAL A 300 9.24 26.56 -10.74
C VAL A 300 9.38 27.60 -9.63
N LEU A 301 10.27 28.58 -9.82
CA LEU A 301 10.23 29.86 -9.12
C LEU A 301 9.34 30.84 -9.88
N ASN A 302 8.72 31.75 -9.15
CA ASN A 302 8.12 32.97 -9.72
C ASN A 302 9.09 34.16 -9.62
N SER A 303 8.64 35.34 -10.09
CA SER A 303 9.39 36.59 -10.08
C SER A 303 9.85 37.09 -8.69
N ALA A 304 9.34 36.52 -7.60
CA ALA A 304 9.69 36.84 -6.21
C ALA A 304 10.52 35.72 -5.54
N ASN A 305 11.02 34.74 -6.31
CA ASN A 305 11.70 33.54 -5.84
C ASN A 305 10.87 32.64 -4.90
N GLU A 306 9.53 32.70 -5.00
CA GLU A 306 8.65 31.76 -4.30
C GLU A 306 8.53 30.45 -5.12
N GLU A 307 8.69 29.28 -4.48
CA GLU A 307 8.48 27.98 -5.12
C GLU A 307 6.99 27.70 -5.38
N ILE A 308 6.66 27.33 -6.62
CA ILE A 308 5.37 26.76 -7.01
C ILE A 308 5.62 25.32 -7.46
N ARG A 309 4.86 24.37 -6.88
CA ARG A 309 5.05 22.93 -7.03
C ARG A 309 3.76 22.24 -7.47
N LEU A 310 3.85 21.39 -8.49
CA LEU A 310 2.76 20.51 -8.90
C LEU A 310 2.45 19.45 -7.82
N PHE A 311 1.19 19.05 -7.69
CA PHE A 311 0.85 17.88 -6.88
C PHE A 311 1.38 16.58 -7.51
N PRO A 312 1.70 15.54 -6.70
CA PRO A 312 2.54 14.41 -7.15
C PRO A 312 2.04 13.65 -8.38
N ALA A 313 0.72 13.52 -8.57
CA ALA A 313 0.17 12.76 -9.68
C ALA A 313 0.01 13.57 -10.97
N VAL A 314 -0.01 14.90 -10.89
CA VAL A 314 -0.41 15.81 -11.99
C VAL A 314 0.37 15.52 -13.26
N ARG A 315 1.70 15.41 -13.17
CA ARG A 315 2.56 15.14 -14.34
C ARG A 315 2.16 13.85 -15.06
N ARG A 316 2.03 12.73 -14.33
CA ARG A 316 1.70 11.43 -14.92
C ARG A 316 0.25 11.39 -15.40
N VAL A 317 -0.71 11.86 -14.60
CA VAL A 317 -2.13 11.85 -14.98
C VAL A 317 -2.36 12.70 -16.24
N TRP A 318 -1.78 13.90 -16.31
CA TRP A 318 -1.93 14.76 -17.48
C TRP A 318 -1.16 14.22 -18.70
N ALA A 319 0.00 13.59 -18.51
CA ALA A 319 0.71 12.90 -19.61
C ALA A 319 -0.09 11.69 -20.14
N LEU A 320 -0.74 10.92 -19.28
CA LEU A 320 -1.65 9.83 -19.65
C LEU A 320 -2.87 10.36 -20.41
N LEU A 321 -3.54 11.39 -19.89
CA LEU A 321 -4.69 12.00 -20.57
C LEU A 321 -4.30 12.63 -21.92
N HIS A 322 -3.05 13.10 -22.07
CA HIS A 322 -2.53 13.57 -23.35
C HIS A 322 -2.37 12.43 -24.36
N SER A 323 -1.82 11.27 -23.96
CA SER A 323 -1.68 10.11 -24.87
C SER A 323 -3.05 9.54 -25.29
N LEU A 324 -4.03 9.59 -24.38
CA LEU A 324 -5.43 9.18 -24.61
C LEU A 324 -6.25 10.14 -25.49
N ARG A 325 -5.74 11.33 -25.83
CA ARG A 325 -6.45 12.32 -26.66
C ARG A 325 -6.91 11.75 -28.00
N SER A 326 -6.10 10.88 -28.61
CA SER A 326 -6.42 10.21 -29.88
C SER A 326 -7.61 9.24 -29.79
N GLN A 327 -7.98 8.82 -28.58
CA GLN A 327 -9.07 7.89 -28.29
C GLN A 327 -10.35 8.63 -27.82
N GLY A 328 -10.37 9.97 -27.88
CA GLY A 328 -11.55 10.79 -27.60
C GLY A 328 -11.57 11.47 -26.23
N VAL A 329 -10.67 11.09 -25.31
CA VAL A 329 -10.56 11.70 -23.97
C VAL A 329 -10.07 13.14 -24.08
N ARG A 330 -10.88 14.10 -23.63
CA ARG A 330 -10.55 15.54 -23.66
C ARG A 330 -10.23 16.07 -22.26
N VAL A 331 -9.19 16.90 -22.16
CA VAL A 331 -8.84 17.61 -20.92
C VAL A 331 -9.33 19.04 -20.99
N ALA A 332 -10.05 19.44 -19.95
CA ALA A 332 -10.67 20.74 -19.81
C ALA A 332 -10.28 21.41 -18.48
N VAL A 333 -10.38 22.73 -18.43
CA VAL A 333 -10.11 23.53 -17.23
C VAL A 333 -11.34 24.35 -16.87
N ALA A 334 -11.71 24.31 -15.59
CA ALA A 334 -12.70 25.18 -14.97
C ALA A 334 -12.08 25.87 -13.76
N SER A 335 -11.37 26.99 -13.97
CA SER A 335 -10.61 27.67 -12.91
C SER A 335 -11.13 29.04 -12.51
N SER A 336 -10.88 29.40 -11.25
CA SER A 336 -11.17 30.72 -10.67
C SER A 336 -9.88 31.53 -10.43
N SER A 337 -8.73 31.00 -10.85
CA SER A 337 -7.40 31.54 -10.59
C SER A 337 -7.12 32.88 -11.29
N ARG A 338 -6.05 33.55 -10.86
CA ARG A 338 -5.56 34.81 -11.47
C ARG A 338 -4.95 34.51 -12.85
N ARG A 339 -5.73 34.75 -13.92
CA ARG A 339 -5.35 34.47 -15.32
C ARG A 339 -3.94 34.92 -15.74
N HIS A 340 -3.50 36.10 -15.29
CA HIS A 340 -2.17 36.64 -15.62
C HIS A 340 -1.00 35.89 -14.93
N LYS A 341 -1.26 35.12 -13.86
CA LYS A 341 -0.30 34.22 -13.21
C LYS A 341 -0.45 32.78 -13.72
N ALA A 342 -1.67 32.24 -13.69
CA ALA A 342 -1.93 30.84 -14.02
C ALA A 342 -1.63 30.47 -15.48
N LEU A 343 -1.88 31.37 -16.45
CA LEU A 343 -1.69 31.02 -17.87
C LEU A 343 -0.20 30.88 -18.26
N PRO A 344 0.72 31.81 -17.91
CA PRO A 344 2.16 31.59 -18.12
C PRO A 344 2.74 30.43 -17.29
N LEU A 345 2.12 30.10 -16.15
CA LEU A 345 2.50 28.93 -15.36
C LEU A 345 2.20 27.61 -16.09
N LEU A 346 1.02 27.49 -16.72
CA LEU A 346 0.65 26.35 -17.57
C LEU A 346 1.55 26.19 -18.80
N GLU A 347 2.11 27.28 -19.30
CA GLU A 347 3.09 27.31 -20.40
C GLU A 347 4.51 26.91 -19.95
N THR A 348 4.81 27.02 -18.65
CA THR A 348 6.14 26.70 -18.09
C THR A 348 6.20 25.30 -17.46
N MET A 349 5.07 24.79 -16.97
CA MET A 349 4.98 23.48 -16.31
C MET A 349 4.84 22.34 -17.33
N GLU A 350 5.90 21.58 -17.56
CA GLU A 350 5.83 20.33 -18.33
C GLU A 350 5.25 19.15 -17.54
N THR A 351 4.37 18.39 -18.21
CA THR A 351 3.80 17.12 -17.74
C THR A 351 4.69 15.94 -18.15
N ALA A 352 5.14 15.93 -19.40
CA ALA A 352 6.15 15.05 -19.98
C ALA A 352 7.22 15.89 -20.72
N PRO A 353 8.41 15.36 -21.03
CA PRO A 353 9.50 16.13 -21.66
C PRO A 353 9.03 16.84 -22.94
N GLY A 354 9.12 18.17 -22.98
CA GLY A 354 8.66 18.99 -24.12
C GLY A 354 7.13 19.15 -24.27
N ILE A 355 6.31 18.66 -23.32
CA ILE A 355 4.84 18.78 -23.35
C ILE A 355 4.38 19.57 -22.13
N THR A 356 3.91 20.81 -22.34
CA THR A 356 3.43 21.69 -21.27
C THR A 356 2.02 21.30 -20.81
N MET A 357 1.62 21.71 -19.61
CA MET A 357 0.24 21.56 -19.15
C MET A 357 -0.75 22.24 -20.12
N LYS A 358 -0.36 23.36 -20.75
CA LYS A 358 -1.17 24.02 -21.78
C LYS A 358 -1.40 23.15 -23.02
N ASP A 359 -0.43 22.32 -23.42
CA ASP A 359 -0.56 21.44 -24.59
C ASP A 359 -1.52 20.26 -24.35
N VAL A 360 -1.62 19.82 -23.09
CA VAL A 360 -2.55 18.76 -22.65
C VAL A 360 -4.01 19.22 -22.68
N ILE A 361 -4.28 20.50 -22.45
CA ILE A 361 -5.64 21.06 -22.44
C ILE A 361 -6.18 21.18 -23.88
N ASP A 362 -7.46 20.86 -24.08
CA ASP A 362 -8.16 21.18 -25.33
C ASP A 362 -8.35 22.70 -25.46
N ARG A 363 -7.88 23.27 -26.57
CA ARG A 363 -7.90 24.72 -26.83
C ARG A 363 -9.29 25.35 -26.73
N ARG A 364 -10.38 24.58 -26.88
CA ARG A 364 -11.76 25.06 -26.77
C ARG A 364 -12.35 24.92 -25.36
N LEU A 365 -11.73 24.14 -24.48
CA LEU A 365 -12.28 23.73 -23.18
C LEU A 365 -11.50 24.36 -22.01
N PHE A 366 -11.35 25.69 -22.04
CA PHE A 366 -10.56 26.43 -21.06
C PHE A 366 -11.35 27.64 -20.50
N GLU A 367 -12.12 27.40 -19.44
CA GLU A 367 -12.81 28.45 -18.70
C GLU A 367 -11.99 28.87 -17.49
N MET A 368 -11.55 30.12 -17.47
CA MET A 368 -10.88 30.71 -16.31
C MET A 368 -11.33 32.15 -16.08
N TYR A 369 -12.16 32.31 -15.05
CA TYR A 369 -12.70 33.56 -14.54
C TYR A 369 -13.29 33.34 -13.13
N TYR A 370 -13.44 34.40 -12.35
CA TYR A 370 -14.11 34.36 -11.04
C TYR A 370 -15.43 35.12 -11.11
N ARG A 371 -16.52 34.50 -10.63
CA ARG A 371 -17.82 35.14 -10.41
C ARG A 371 -18.24 34.95 -8.96
N ARG A 372 -18.52 36.06 -8.27
CA ARG A 372 -18.79 36.06 -6.82
C ARG A 372 -20.12 35.37 -6.53
N GLY A 373 -20.07 34.22 -5.85
CA GLY A 373 -21.25 33.48 -5.41
C GLY A 373 -21.79 32.43 -6.40
N GLU A 374 -21.27 32.37 -7.63
CA GLU A 374 -21.72 31.39 -8.65
C GLU A 374 -20.92 30.08 -8.66
N TYR A 375 -19.79 30.02 -7.93
CA TYR A 375 -18.91 28.84 -7.84
C TYR A 375 -18.48 28.34 -9.24
N LYS A 376 -18.53 27.03 -9.52
CA LYS A 376 -18.06 26.42 -10.78
C LYS A 376 -19.17 26.05 -11.76
N ARG A 377 -20.44 26.20 -11.37
CA ARG A 377 -21.58 25.88 -12.24
C ARG A 377 -21.48 26.57 -13.61
N PRO A 378 -21.22 27.89 -13.71
CA PRO A 378 -21.17 28.56 -15.01
C PRO A 378 -20.03 28.06 -15.91
N HIS A 379 -18.89 27.68 -15.31
CA HIS A 379 -17.75 27.11 -16.05
C HIS A 379 -18.15 25.76 -16.65
N LEU A 380 -18.73 24.86 -15.85
CA LEU A 380 -19.15 23.53 -16.32
C LEU A 380 -20.28 23.62 -17.35
N GLU A 381 -21.28 24.50 -17.17
CA GLU A 381 -22.32 24.75 -18.18
C GLU A 381 -21.71 25.21 -19.51
N THR A 382 -20.73 26.12 -19.47
CA THR A 382 -20.02 26.61 -20.66
C THR A 382 -19.18 25.51 -21.32
N LEU A 383 -18.49 24.68 -20.53
CA LEU A 383 -17.69 23.56 -21.03
C LEU A 383 -18.55 22.45 -21.65
N LEU A 384 -19.69 22.11 -21.03
CA LEU A 384 -20.67 21.16 -21.58
C LEU A 384 -21.20 21.67 -22.93
N ALA A 385 -21.64 22.92 -22.99
CA ALA A 385 -22.14 23.55 -24.23
C ALA A 385 -21.08 23.60 -25.35
N LYS A 386 -19.81 23.90 -25.02
CA LYS A 386 -18.70 23.95 -25.99
C LYS A 386 -18.22 22.58 -26.46
N SER A 387 -18.43 21.53 -25.66
CA SER A 387 -17.86 20.20 -25.91
C SER A 387 -18.81 19.22 -26.58
N GLY A 388 -20.13 19.39 -26.38
CA GLY A 388 -21.16 18.43 -26.77
C GLY A 388 -21.17 17.11 -25.97
N VAL A 389 -20.41 17.02 -24.87
CA VAL A 389 -20.33 15.80 -24.05
C VAL A 389 -21.56 15.70 -23.14
N ALA A 390 -22.18 14.51 -23.08
CA ALA A 390 -23.27 14.24 -22.15
C ALA A 390 -22.78 14.41 -20.69
N PRO A 391 -23.51 15.07 -19.79
CA PRO A 391 -22.99 15.39 -18.46
C PRO A 391 -22.49 14.18 -17.66
N ASN A 392 -23.18 13.04 -17.76
CA ASN A 392 -22.78 11.79 -17.09
C ASN A 392 -21.46 11.21 -17.59
N LYS A 393 -21.00 11.63 -18.78
CA LYS A 393 -19.69 11.24 -19.34
C LYS A 393 -18.54 12.12 -18.84
N VAL A 394 -18.82 13.20 -18.10
CA VAL A 394 -17.81 14.14 -17.57
C VAL A 394 -17.41 13.80 -16.13
N LEU A 395 -16.10 13.84 -15.86
CA LEU A 395 -15.53 13.80 -14.51
C LEU A 395 -14.89 15.15 -14.18
N PHE A 396 -15.31 15.77 -13.08
CA PHE A 396 -14.82 17.04 -12.58
C PHE A 396 -14.13 16.88 -11.22
N VAL A 397 -12.96 17.51 -11.06
CA VAL A 397 -12.19 17.51 -9.80
C VAL A 397 -11.85 18.92 -9.32
N ASP A 398 -12.08 19.14 -8.03
CA ASP A 398 -11.98 20.45 -7.36
C ASP A 398 -11.66 20.23 -5.87
N ASP A 399 -10.84 21.09 -5.26
CA ASP A 399 -10.48 21.03 -3.84
C ASP A 399 -11.55 21.66 -2.92
N SER A 400 -12.53 22.37 -3.49
CA SER A 400 -13.58 23.06 -2.74
C SER A 400 -14.92 22.31 -2.79
N ALA A 401 -15.36 21.80 -1.63
CA ALA A 401 -16.65 21.14 -1.49
C ALA A 401 -17.85 21.96 -2.01
N LYS A 402 -17.78 23.30 -1.97
CA LYS A 402 -18.83 24.19 -2.49
C LYS A 402 -18.91 24.17 -4.02
N ASN A 403 -17.77 24.11 -4.69
CA ASN A 403 -17.69 23.98 -6.14
C ASN A 403 -18.30 22.65 -6.59
N ILE A 404 -17.93 21.55 -5.93
CA ILE A 404 -18.50 20.21 -6.13
C ILE A 404 -20.03 20.21 -5.95
N GLN A 405 -20.54 20.81 -4.86
CA GLN A 405 -21.98 20.95 -4.63
C GLN A 405 -22.69 21.77 -5.71
N SER A 406 -22.05 22.83 -6.23
CA SER A 406 -22.64 23.70 -7.25
C SER A 406 -22.89 22.99 -8.58
N VAL A 407 -22.02 22.06 -8.98
CA VAL A 407 -22.10 21.37 -10.29
C VAL A 407 -22.90 20.07 -10.26
N ARG A 408 -23.09 19.42 -9.10
CA ARG A 408 -23.85 18.15 -8.98
C ARG A 408 -25.21 18.13 -9.71
N PRO A 409 -26.05 19.20 -9.67
CA PRO A 409 -27.32 19.22 -10.40
C PRO A 409 -27.21 19.18 -11.92
N LEU A 410 -26.02 19.36 -12.50
CA LEU A 410 -25.78 19.20 -13.94
C LEU A 410 -25.71 17.72 -14.37
N GLY A 411 -25.61 16.77 -13.44
CA GLY A 411 -25.45 15.35 -13.74
C GLY A 411 -24.01 14.93 -14.10
N VAL A 412 -23.02 15.76 -13.77
CA VAL A 412 -21.58 15.44 -13.91
C VAL A 412 -21.07 14.69 -12.68
N CYS A 413 -20.14 13.76 -12.86
CA CYS A 413 -19.44 13.15 -11.73
C CYS A 413 -18.45 14.18 -11.15
N ALA A 414 -18.62 14.57 -9.89
CA ALA A 414 -17.85 15.63 -9.26
C ALA A 414 -17.19 15.15 -7.95
N VAL A 415 -15.86 15.13 -7.92
CA VAL A 415 -15.05 14.52 -6.86
C VAL A 415 -14.19 15.58 -6.15
N HIS A 416 -14.23 15.56 -4.82
CA HIS A 416 -13.61 16.55 -3.94
C HIS A 416 -12.18 16.14 -3.56
N LEU A 417 -11.18 16.99 -3.86
CA LEU A 417 -9.76 16.70 -3.68
C LEU A 417 -9.07 17.67 -2.69
N PRO A 418 -9.33 17.56 -1.37
CA PRO A 418 -8.82 18.52 -0.37
C PRO A 418 -7.30 18.53 -0.18
N GLU A 419 -6.59 17.51 -0.67
CA GLU A 419 -5.12 17.42 -0.66
C GLU A 419 -4.51 17.54 -2.08
N GLY A 420 -5.30 18.01 -3.04
CA GLY A 420 -4.92 18.08 -4.45
C GLY A 420 -4.77 16.73 -5.14
N LEU A 421 -4.22 16.73 -6.35
CA LEU A 421 -4.17 15.54 -7.20
C LEU A 421 -2.99 14.60 -6.87
N THR A 422 -3.30 13.54 -6.13
CA THR A 422 -2.39 12.44 -5.75
C THR A 422 -2.81 11.11 -6.39
N GLU A 423 -1.91 10.12 -6.46
CA GLU A 423 -2.11 8.82 -5.76
C GLU A 423 -3.56 8.35 -5.63
N ALA A 424 -3.99 8.25 -4.38
CA ALA A 424 -5.30 7.76 -4.01
C ALA A 424 -6.43 8.64 -4.56
N ALA A 425 -6.21 9.97 -4.67
CA ALA A 425 -7.20 10.90 -5.22
C ALA A 425 -7.58 10.58 -6.67
N TRP A 426 -6.61 10.24 -7.52
CA TRP A 426 -6.85 9.86 -8.91
C TRP A 426 -7.61 8.54 -9.00
N SER A 427 -7.13 7.50 -8.33
CA SER A 427 -7.79 6.18 -8.33
C SER A 427 -9.22 6.26 -7.78
N HIS A 428 -9.43 7.00 -6.69
CA HIS A 428 -10.75 7.24 -6.12
C HIS A 428 -11.67 8.03 -7.08
N SER A 429 -11.13 9.00 -7.82
CA SER A 429 -11.92 9.75 -8.81
C SER A 429 -12.43 8.85 -9.94
N LEU A 430 -11.63 7.89 -10.40
CA LEU A 430 -12.04 6.90 -11.39
C LEU A 430 -13.04 5.88 -10.83
N GLU A 431 -12.86 5.43 -9.58
CA GLU A 431 -13.81 4.55 -8.89
C GLU A 431 -15.19 5.21 -8.73
N MET A 432 -15.22 6.48 -8.30
CA MET A 432 -16.43 7.30 -8.22
C MET A 432 -17.09 7.51 -9.59
N TYR A 433 -16.31 7.64 -10.65
CA TYR A 433 -16.83 7.74 -12.02
C TYR A 433 -17.45 6.43 -12.50
N ARG A 434 -16.79 5.28 -12.29
CA ARG A 434 -17.36 3.95 -12.59
C ARG A 434 -18.68 3.72 -11.86
N ALA A 435 -18.72 4.01 -10.55
CA ALA A 435 -19.96 3.91 -9.77
C ALA A 435 -21.07 4.81 -10.32
N HIS A 436 -20.75 6.05 -10.70
CA HIS A 436 -21.68 6.98 -11.34
C HIS A 436 -22.24 6.45 -12.66
N GLN A 437 -21.40 5.81 -13.49
CA GLN A 437 -21.84 5.22 -14.76
C GLN A 437 -22.72 3.98 -14.57
N ASN A 438 -22.43 3.12 -13.59
CA ASN A 438 -23.29 1.98 -13.27
C ASN A 438 -24.70 2.45 -12.86
N THR A 439 -24.78 3.42 -11.93
CA THR A 439 -26.08 4.01 -11.53
C THR A 439 -26.82 4.67 -12.71
N ALA A 440 -26.09 5.34 -13.62
CA ALA A 440 -26.68 5.95 -14.81
C ALA A 440 -27.24 4.93 -15.81
N ASN A 441 -26.67 3.72 -15.87
CA ASN A 441 -27.07 2.64 -16.78
C ASN A 441 -28.15 1.71 -16.19
N GLU A 442 -28.15 1.47 -14.88
CA GLU A 442 -29.10 0.59 -14.19
C GLU A 442 -30.51 1.21 -14.09
N LEU A 443 -30.61 2.51 -13.74
CA LEU A 443 -31.89 3.20 -13.52
C LEU A 443 -32.83 3.19 -14.75
N PRO A 444 -32.34 3.38 -16.01
CA PRO A 444 -33.19 3.23 -17.20
C PRO A 444 -33.68 1.80 -17.41
N ALA A 445 -32.84 0.78 -17.16
CA ALA A 445 -33.18 -0.62 -17.36
C ALA A 445 -34.25 -1.09 -16.35
N GLU A 446 -34.08 -0.73 -15.07
CA GLU A 446 -35.08 -1.01 -14.02
C GLU A 446 -36.42 -0.34 -14.36
N ARG A 447 -36.42 0.94 -14.76
CA ARG A 447 -37.63 1.66 -15.19
C ARG A 447 -38.32 1.00 -16.39
N ALA A 448 -37.57 0.49 -17.36
CA ALA A 448 -38.12 -0.21 -18.51
C ALA A 448 -38.80 -1.53 -18.07
N GLN A 449 -38.14 -2.30 -17.20
CA GLN A 449 -38.68 -3.55 -16.66
C GLN A 449 -39.94 -3.31 -15.80
N THR A 450 -39.95 -2.27 -14.96
CA THR A 450 -41.13 -1.90 -14.15
C THR A 450 -42.30 -1.45 -15.01
N LYS A 451 -42.05 -0.75 -16.13
CA LYS A 451 -43.11 -0.43 -17.09
C LYS A 451 -43.69 -1.68 -17.73
N LEU A 452 -42.83 -2.57 -18.24
CA LEU A 452 -43.26 -3.82 -18.89
C LEU A 452 -44.16 -4.67 -17.96
N THR A 453 -43.77 -4.83 -16.70
CA THR A 453 -44.58 -5.59 -15.72
C THR A 453 -45.86 -4.85 -15.31
N SER A 454 -45.83 -3.51 -15.22
CA SER A 454 -47.03 -2.70 -15.01
C SER A 454 -48.03 -2.86 -16.16
N ASP A 455 -47.57 -2.80 -17.41
CA ASP A 455 -48.43 -2.91 -18.59
C ASP A 455 -49.04 -4.32 -18.71
N GLN A 456 -48.25 -5.37 -18.44
CA GLN A 456 -48.75 -6.75 -18.34
C GLN A 456 -49.83 -6.90 -17.26
N ASN A 457 -49.62 -6.32 -16.07
CA ASN A 457 -50.60 -6.35 -14.99
C ASN A 457 -51.89 -5.59 -15.35
N LEU A 458 -51.78 -4.45 -16.05
CA LEU A 458 -52.95 -3.70 -16.53
C LEU A 458 -53.78 -4.52 -17.53
N ASP A 459 -53.14 -5.25 -18.44
CA ASP A 459 -53.87 -6.07 -19.42
C ASP A 459 -54.52 -7.30 -18.77
N ILE A 460 -53.89 -7.92 -17.77
CA ILE A 460 -54.52 -8.97 -16.95
C ILE A 460 -55.75 -8.42 -16.20
N LEU A 461 -55.63 -7.23 -15.60
CA LEU A 461 -56.74 -6.60 -14.87
C LEU A 461 -57.91 -6.24 -15.79
N LYS A 462 -57.65 -5.71 -17.00
CA LYS A 462 -58.71 -5.46 -18.02
C LYS A 462 -59.44 -6.75 -18.38
N ALA A 463 -58.70 -7.82 -18.67
CA ALA A 463 -59.28 -9.11 -19.03
C ALA A 463 -60.14 -9.69 -17.89
N LEU A 464 -59.72 -9.54 -16.63
CA LEU A 464 -60.52 -9.92 -15.46
C LEU A 464 -61.77 -9.06 -15.30
N MET A 465 -61.70 -7.74 -15.53
CA MET A 465 -62.86 -6.86 -15.49
C MET A 465 -63.91 -7.28 -16.52
N GLU A 466 -63.51 -7.46 -17.79
CA GLU A 466 -64.40 -7.93 -18.86
C GLU A 466 -65.04 -9.30 -18.54
N GLU A 467 -64.27 -10.23 -17.98
CA GLU A 467 -64.76 -11.55 -17.53
C GLU A 467 -65.81 -11.41 -16.42
N THR A 468 -65.56 -10.54 -15.44
CA THR A 468 -66.52 -10.29 -14.34
C THR A 468 -67.78 -9.59 -14.81
N ASP A 469 -67.71 -8.63 -15.74
CA ASP A 469 -68.88 -7.94 -16.30
C ASP A 469 -69.78 -8.91 -17.08
N ILE A 470 -69.18 -9.78 -17.90
CA ILE A 470 -69.91 -10.86 -18.59
C ILE A 470 -70.60 -11.77 -17.57
N ARG A 471 -69.87 -12.24 -16.55
CA ARG A 471 -70.41 -13.13 -15.51
C ARG A 471 -71.56 -12.46 -14.72
N ILE A 472 -71.43 -11.18 -14.38
CA ILE A 472 -72.48 -10.39 -13.71
C ILE A 472 -73.72 -10.29 -14.60
N ALA A 473 -73.56 -10.03 -15.90
CA ALA A 473 -74.66 -9.96 -16.86
C ALA A 473 -75.36 -11.32 -17.05
N GLU A 474 -74.62 -12.42 -17.08
CA GLU A 474 -75.18 -13.78 -17.14
C GLU A 474 -75.95 -14.15 -15.88
N VAL A 475 -75.39 -13.92 -14.68
CA VAL A 475 -76.06 -14.22 -13.41
C VAL A 475 -77.34 -13.40 -13.24
N LYS A 476 -77.33 -12.11 -13.63
CA LYS A 476 -78.55 -11.28 -13.63
C LYS A 476 -79.63 -11.83 -14.57
N ARG A 477 -79.24 -12.35 -15.73
CA ARG A 477 -80.15 -12.95 -16.73
C ARG A 477 -80.72 -14.28 -16.23
N ASP A 478 -79.87 -15.19 -15.77
CA ASP A 478 -80.27 -16.50 -15.22
C ASP A 478 -81.20 -16.31 -14.00
N ALA A 479 -80.97 -15.32 -13.15
CA ALA A 479 -81.85 -15.00 -12.02
C ALA A 479 -83.22 -14.42 -12.44
N TYR A 480 -83.28 -13.64 -13.51
CA TYR A 480 -84.53 -13.12 -14.07
C TYR A 480 -85.34 -14.24 -14.75
N GLU A 481 -84.69 -15.07 -15.57
CA GLU A 481 -85.30 -16.22 -16.24
C GLU A 481 -85.88 -17.21 -15.22
N PHE A 482 -85.12 -17.57 -14.18
CA PHE A 482 -85.62 -18.41 -13.08
C PHE A 482 -86.85 -17.81 -12.39
N ARG A 483 -86.85 -16.50 -12.12
CA ARG A 483 -88.01 -15.82 -11.51
C ARG A 483 -89.23 -15.87 -12.43
N ARG A 484 -89.05 -15.60 -13.71
CA ARG A 484 -90.14 -15.60 -14.70
C ARG A 484 -90.73 -16.99 -14.86
N ASP A 485 -89.88 -18.00 -15.09
CA ASP A 485 -90.33 -19.32 -15.56
C ASP A 485 -90.69 -20.27 -14.41
N ILE A 486 -90.00 -20.15 -13.27
CA ILE A 486 -90.26 -20.99 -12.08
C ILE A 486 -91.05 -20.25 -11.01
N VAL A 487 -90.57 -19.11 -10.52
CA VAL A 487 -91.21 -18.44 -9.37
C VAL A 487 -92.60 -17.90 -9.73
N VAL A 488 -92.82 -17.44 -10.95
CA VAL A 488 -94.13 -16.96 -11.42
C VAL A 488 -94.80 -17.96 -12.38
N GLY A 489 -94.05 -18.48 -13.37
CA GLY A 489 -94.59 -19.34 -14.44
C GLY A 489 -94.90 -20.79 -14.04
N ALA A 490 -94.39 -21.27 -12.90
CA ALA A 490 -94.58 -22.65 -12.45
C ALA A 490 -95.50 -22.82 -11.24
N GLU A 491 -96.08 -21.75 -10.68
CA GLU A 491 -97.07 -21.87 -9.62
C GLU A 491 -98.39 -22.47 -10.13
N ASN A 492 -98.99 -23.35 -9.34
CA ASN A 492 -100.32 -23.88 -9.60
C ASN A 492 -101.38 -22.90 -9.08
N PRO A 493 -102.24 -22.30 -9.95
CA PRO A 493 -103.18 -21.26 -9.56
C PRO A 493 -104.18 -21.64 -8.46
N ARG A 494 -104.40 -22.94 -8.21
CA ARG A 494 -105.34 -23.43 -7.18
C ARG A 494 -104.68 -23.74 -5.83
N THR A 495 -103.34 -23.78 -5.76
CA THR A 495 -102.62 -24.19 -4.53
C THR A 495 -101.49 -23.25 -4.12
N GLY A 496 -101.07 -22.31 -4.98
CA GLY A 496 -99.94 -21.42 -4.70
C GLY A 496 -98.59 -22.13 -4.55
N LYS A 497 -98.50 -23.41 -4.95
CA LYS A 497 -97.27 -24.20 -4.89
C LYS A 497 -96.67 -24.36 -6.29
N THR A 498 -95.34 -24.27 -6.38
CA THR A 498 -94.58 -24.54 -7.61
C THR A 498 -94.69 -26.00 -8.04
N VAL A 499 -94.99 -26.24 -9.31
CA VAL A 499 -95.09 -27.59 -9.91
C VAL A 499 -93.70 -28.18 -10.09
N ALA A 500 -93.40 -29.28 -9.40
CA ALA A 500 -92.08 -29.91 -9.38
C ALA A 500 -91.56 -30.31 -10.77
N GLU A 501 -92.41 -30.85 -11.65
CA GLU A 501 -92.04 -31.25 -13.02
C GLU A 501 -91.50 -30.07 -13.85
N LYS A 502 -92.07 -28.87 -13.69
CA LYS A 502 -91.57 -27.65 -14.36
C LYS A 502 -90.19 -27.24 -13.84
N VAL A 503 -89.93 -27.42 -12.55
CA VAL A 503 -88.61 -27.13 -11.94
C VAL A 503 -87.56 -28.13 -12.43
N LEU A 504 -87.89 -29.43 -12.47
CA LEU A 504 -87.00 -30.47 -13.00
C LEU A 504 -86.65 -30.20 -14.46
N LYS A 505 -87.66 -29.94 -15.30
CA LYS A 505 -87.44 -29.60 -16.71
C LYS A 505 -86.57 -28.35 -16.90
N TYR A 506 -86.80 -27.29 -16.13
CA TYR A 506 -85.94 -26.09 -16.19
C TYR A 506 -84.49 -26.41 -15.82
N MET A 507 -84.24 -27.29 -14.85
CA MET A 507 -82.90 -27.71 -14.49
C MET A 507 -82.24 -28.54 -15.60
N GLU A 508 -82.97 -29.45 -16.24
CA GLU A 508 -82.49 -30.23 -17.40
C GLU A 508 -82.18 -29.34 -18.61
N ASP A 509 -83.09 -28.40 -18.93
CA ASP A 509 -82.91 -27.42 -20.00
C ASP A 509 -81.70 -26.48 -19.71
N LYS A 510 -81.47 -26.10 -18.44
CA LYS A 510 -80.29 -25.31 -18.05
C LYS A 510 -78.99 -26.11 -18.06
N LEU A 511 -78.99 -27.37 -17.62
CA LEU A 511 -77.81 -28.25 -17.69
C LEU A 511 -77.38 -28.46 -19.14
N THR A 512 -78.31 -28.82 -20.03
CA THR A 512 -78.03 -28.96 -21.47
C THR A 512 -77.58 -27.66 -22.12
N GLN A 513 -78.12 -26.50 -21.71
CA GLN A 513 -77.62 -25.19 -22.16
C GLN A 513 -76.16 -24.95 -21.72
N LYS A 514 -75.79 -25.28 -20.47
CA LYS A 514 -74.41 -25.16 -19.99
C LYS A 514 -73.46 -26.14 -20.69
N ASP A 515 -73.89 -27.37 -20.97
CA ASP A 515 -73.10 -28.34 -21.75
C ASP A 515 -72.81 -27.86 -23.18
N MET A 516 -73.80 -27.23 -23.85
CA MET A 516 -73.58 -26.59 -25.15
C MET A 516 -72.57 -25.44 -25.05
N GLN A 517 -72.60 -24.65 -23.97
CA GLN A 517 -71.61 -23.58 -23.73
C GLN A 517 -70.21 -24.16 -23.47
N ILE A 518 -70.07 -25.22 -22.67
CA ILE A 518 -68.79 -25.90 -22.40
C ILE A 518 -68.18 -26.40 -23.71
N ASN A 519 -68.94 -27.13 -24.53
CA ASN A 519 -68.47 -27.62 -25.83
C ASN A 519 -68.01 -26.48 -26.76
N LYS A 520 -68.77 -25.38 -26.81
CA LYS A 520 -68.40 -24.17 -27.58
C LYS A 520 -67.11 -23.52 -27.08
N LEU A 521 -66.90 -23.46 -25.77
CA LEU A 521 -65.68 -22.91 -25.17
C LEU A 521 -64.47 -23.81 -25.37
N LEU A 522 -64.63 -25.14 -25.28
CA LEU A 522 -63.58 -26.12 -25.57
C LEU A 522 -63.08 -25.99 -27.02
N MET A 523 -64.01 -25.90 -27.99
CA MET A 523 -63.66 -25.70 -29.41
C MET A 523 -62.91 -24.37 -29.63
N LYS A 524 -63.35 -23.28 -29.00
CA LYS A 524 -62.62 -21.98 -29.04
C LYS A 524 -61.23 -22.07 -28.42
N ASN A 525 -61.10 -22.72 -27.26
CA ASN A 525 -59.83 -22.89 -26.56
C ASN A 525 -58.83 -23.67 -27.44
N GLN A 526 -59.29 -24.72 -28.11
CA GLN A 526 -58.48 -25.49 -29.04
C GLN A 526 -58.07 -24.67 -30.28
N ALA A 527 -59.00 -23.87 -30.84
CA ALA A 527 -58.69 -22.96 -31.94
C ALA A 527 -57.64 -21.90 -31.56
N TYR A 528 -57.74 -21.30 -30.36
CA TYR A 528 -56.75 -20.36 -29.86
C TYR A 528 -55.38 -21.01 -29.60
N LYS A 529 -55.33 -22.24 -29.05
CA LYS A 529 -54.08 -23.01 -28.92
C LYS A 529 -53.38 -23.24 -30.27
N VAL A 530 -54.14 -23.51 -31.33
CA VAL A 530 -53.59 -23.66 -32.70
C VAL A 530 -53.12 -22.32 -33.25
N ALA A 531 -53.88 -21.24 -33.02
CA ALA A 531 -53.48 -19.89 -33.44
C ALA A 531 -52.20 -19.41 -32.75
N ILE A 532 -52.05 -19.64 -31.43
CA ILE A 532 -50.84 -19.36 -30.65
C ILE A 532 -49.65 -20.11 -31.24
N LYS A 533 -49.75 -21.44 -31.41
CA LYS A 533 -48.68 -22.25 -32.02
C LYS A 533 -48.28 -21.78 -33.41
N LYS A 534 -49.23 -21.29 -34.22
CA LYS A 534 -48.97 -20.73 -35.55
C LYS A 534 -48.24 -19.39 -35.46
N ALA A 535 -48.62 -18.51 -34.52
CA ALA A 535 -47.94 -17.24 -34.28
C ALA A 535 -46.52 -17.45 -33.71
N GLU A 536 -46.36 -18.37 -32.76
CA GLU A 536 -45.06 -18.80 -32.24
C GLU A 536 -44.15 -19.35 -33.34
N ALA A 537 -44.68 -20.22 -34.21
CA ALA A 537 -43.94 -20.75 -35.36
C ALA A 537 -43.56 -19.65 -36.37
N GLN A 538 -44.42 -18.65 -36.59
CA GLN A 538 -44.09 -17.50 -37.44
C GLN A 538 -43.05 -16.57 -36.80
N LEU A 539 -43.09 -16.35 -35.48
CA LEU A 539 -42.05 -15.61 -34.75
C LEU A 539 -40.72 -16.34 -34.78
N LYS A 540 -40.72 -17.66 -34.55
CA LYS A 540 -39.54 -18.53 -34.63
C LYS A 540 -38.95 -18.54 -36.03
N SER A 541 -39.77 -18.73 -37.06
CA SER A 541 -39.33 -18.64 -38.46
C SER A 541 -38.79 -17.25 -38.82
N LYS A 542 -39.36 -16.16 -38.31
CA LYS A 542 -38.80 -14.80 -38.50
C LYS A 542 -37.47 -14.59 -37.77
N ALA A 543 -37.26 -15.20 -36.61
CA ALA A 543 -35.98 -15.19 -35.92
C ALA A 543 -34.92 -16.02 -36.69
N GLU A 544 -35.30 -17.20 -37.16
CA GLU A 544 -34.42 -18.13 -37.91
C GLU A 544 -34.10 -17.64 -39.33
N THR A 545 -35.02 -16.94 -40.00
CA THR A 545 -34.81 -16.36 -41.35
C THR A 545 -34.21 -14.95 -41.28
N GLY A 546 -34.03 -14.41 -40.07
CA GLY A 546 -33.53 -13.04 -39.86
C GLY A 546 -32.01 -12.93 -39.71
N ASP A 547 -31.29 -14.04 -39.51
CA ASP A 547 -29.93 -14.00 -38.98
C ASP A 547 -29.10 -15.27 -39.30
N ASP A 548 -28.55 -15.33 -40.52
CA ASP A 548 -27.82 -16.51 -41.06
C ASP A 548 -26.38 -16.64 -40.50
N LEU A 549 -26.14 -16.21 -39.24
CA LEU A 549 -24.84 -16.22 -38.55
C LEU A 549 -24.79 -17.09 -37.27
N GLN A 550 -25.94 -17.46 -36.69
CA GLN A 550 -26.01 -17.76 -35.24
C GLN A 550 -25.26 -19.01 -34.74
N TYR A 551 -24.98 -20.02 -35.57
CA TYR A 551 -24.33 -21.25 -35.05
C TYR A 551 -22.87 -21.05 -34.65
N ILE A 552 -22.12 -20.23 -35.41
CA ILE A 552 -20.70 -19.97 -35.12
C ILE A 552 -20.58 -19.03 -33.93
N ASP A 553 -21.41 -17.98 -33.87
CA ASP A 553 -21.38 -16.99 -32.79
C ASP A 553 -21.83 -17.57 -31.44
N PHE A 554 -22.78 -18.51 -31.42
CA PHE A 554 -23.17 -19.19 -30.18
C PHE A 554 -22.04 -20.05 -29.60
N HIS A 555 -21.34 -20.81 -30.44
CA HIS A 555 -20.16 -21.58 -29.99
C HIS A 555 -19.01 -20.67 -29.57
N GLN A 556 -18.79 -19.55 -30.28
CA GLN A 556 -17.79 -18.55 -29.91
C GLN A 556 -18.07 -17.96 -28.52
N LEU A 557 -19.31 -17.53 -28.25
CA LEU A 557 -19.75 -17.05 -26.93
C LEU A 557 -19.61 -18.12 -25.83
N GLN A 558 -19.86 -19.39 -26.15
CA GLN A 558 -19.71 -20.49 -25.19
C GLN A 558 -18.23 -20.78 -24.85
N ILE A 559 -17.34 -20.66 -25.84
CA ILE A 559 -15.88 -20.74 -25.68
C ILE A 559 -15.37 -19.55 -24.84
N GLU A 560 -15.81 -18.33 -25.15
CA GLU A 560 -15.40 -17.13 -24.43
C GLU A 560 -15.84 -17.16 -22.96
N ASN A 561 -17.10 -17.51 -22.67
CA ASN A 561 -17.56 -17.70 -21.29
C ASN A 561 -16.72 -18.75 -20.53
N SER A 562 -16.36 -19.86 -21.18
CA SER A 562 -15.49 -20.88 -20.56
C SER A 562 -14.09 -20.32 -20.25
N GLN A 563 -13.53 -19.48 -21.11
CA GLN A 563 -12.25 -18.81 -20.87
C GLN A 563 -12.35 -17.76 -19.75
N PHE A 564 -13.43 -16.98 -19.68
CA PHE A 564 -13.63 -15.99 -18.62
C PHE A 564 -13.77 -16.64 -17.24
N VAL A 565 -14.56 -17.71 -17.10
CA VAL A 565 -14.68 -18.46 -15.84
C VAL A 565 -13.30 -18.94 -15.37
N LYS A 566 -12.48 -19.47 -16.27
CA LYS A 566 -11.14 -19.95 -15.93
C LYS A 566 -10.20 -18.83 -15.47
N ARG A 567 -10.20 -17.67 -16.16
CA ARG A 567 -9.43 -16.49 -15.72
C ARG A 567 -9.90 -15.96 -14.35
N ILE A 568 -11.20 -16.03 -14.06
CA ILE A 568 -11.76 -15.65 -12.75
C ILE A 568 -11.25 -16.60 -11.66
N GLU A 569 -11.17 -17.91 -11.91
CA GLU A 569 -10.58 -18.87 -10.96
C GLU A 569 -9.09 -18.64 -10.72
N GLU A 570 -8.32 -18.38 -11.79
CA GLU A 570 -6.89 -18.05 -11.72
C GLU A 570 -6.65 -16.75 -10.90
N ALA A 571 -7.39 -15.68 -11.21
CA ALA A 571 -7.31 -14.41 -10.47
C ALA A 571 -7.73 -14.56 -8.99
N ASN A 572 -8.73 -15.39 -8.69
CA ASN A 572 -9.13 -15.69 -7.31
C ASN A 572 -8.03 -16.44 -6.52
N GLN A 573 -7.28 -17.33 -7.18
CA GLN A 573 -6.14 -18.01 -6.55
C GLN A 573 -4.99 -17.03 -6.26
N GLU A 574 -4.68 -16.13 -7.20
CA GLU A 574 -3.69 -15.06 -6.98
C GLU A 574 -4.09 -14.11 -5.85
N LEU A 575 -5.38 -13.77 -5.74
CA LEU A 575 -5.92 -12.94 -4.65
C LEU A 575 -5.72 -13.61 -3.28
N ILE A 576 -5.93 -14.93 -3.18
CA ILE A 576 -5.69 -15.71 -1.95
C ILE A 576 -4.19 -15.72 -1.59
N GLU A 577 -3.32 -15.90 -2.58
CA GLU A 577 -1.86 -15.81 -2.44
C GLU A 577 -1.42 -14.44 -1.92
N LEU A 578 -1.87 -13.36 -2.56
CA LEU A 578 -1.60 -11.97 -2.17
C LEU A 578 -2.09 -11.69 -0.74
N LYS A 579 -3.30 -12.12 -0.38
CA LYS A 579 -3.85 -11.99 0.97
C LYS A 579 -2.98 -12.73 2.01
N ARG A 580 -2.47 -13.92 1.67
CA ARG A 580 -1.54 -14.71 2.51
C ARG A 580 -0.13 -14.11 2.59
N ARG A 581 0.34 -13.39 1.56
CA ARG A 581 1.59 -12.61 1.59
C ARG A 581 1.41 -11.36 2.46
N ALA A 582 0.36 -10.57 2.23
CA ALA A 582 0.03 -9.38 3.02
C ALA A 582 -0.12 -9.68 4.52
N GLY A 583 -0.84 -10.73 4.89
CA GLY A 583 -0.97 -11.15 6.30
C GLY A 583 0.36 -11.51 6.97
N ARG A 584 1.30 -12.12 6.22
CA ARG A 584 2.68 -12.37 6.70
C ARG A 584 3.45 -11.06 6.89
N THR A 585 3.37 -10.14 5.93
CA THR A 585 4.04 -8.83 6.01
C THR A 585 3.51 -8.01 7.20
N VAL A 586 2.20 -7.98 7.44
CA VAL A 586 1.59 -7.31 8.60
C VAL A 586 2.07 -7.92 9.92
N LYS A 587 2.21 -9.25 10.01
CA LYS A 587 2.76 -9.91 11.21
C LYS A 587 4.23 -9.52 11.45
N ILE A 588 5.04 -9.45 10.40
CA ILE A 588 6.44 -8.99 10.49
C ILE A 588 6.50 -7.52 10.90
N LEU A 589 5.69 -6.65 10.29
CA LEU A 589 5.62 -5.22 10.61
C LEU A 589 5.24 -4.98 12.08
N ASN A 590 4.25 -5.71 12.60
CA ASN A 590 3.86 -5.62 14.01
C ASN A 590 4.96 -6.09 14.97
N ASN A 591 5.73 -7.13 14.61
CA ASN A 591 6.90 -7.55 15.38
C ASN A 591 8.01 -6.49 15.37
N MET A 592 8.30 -5.89 14.20
CA MET A 592 9.27 -4.80 14.08
C MET A 592 8.84 -3.55 14.86
N LYS A 593 7.54 -3.20 14.83
CA LYS A 593 6.98 -2.09 15.62
C LYS A 593 7.14 -2.31 17.12
N LYS A 594 6.92 -3.54 17.62
CA LYS A 594 7.20 -3.90 19.03
C LYS A 594 8.68 -3.73 19.37
N LYS A 595 9.59 -4.23 18.52
CA LYS A 595 11.04 -4.13 18.74
C LYS A 595 11.56 -2.69 18.66
N LEU A 596 10.99 -1.88 17.79
CA LEU A 596 11.26 -0.44 17.75
C LEU A 596 10.81 0.23 19.06
N SER A 597 9.58 -0.07 19.51
CA SER A 597 9.05 0.50 20.76
C SER A 597 9.89 0.15 21.99
N SER A 598 10.45 -1.06 22.09
CA SER A 598 11.35 -1.41 23.19
C SER A 598 12.68 -0.67 23.10
N LEU A 599 13.29 -0.59 21.91
CA LEU A 599 14.55 0.13 21.69
C LEU A 599 14.40 1.64 21.91
N THR A 600 13.25 2.23 21.58
CA THR A 600 12.96 3.66 21.87
C THR A 600 12.80 3.91 23.37
N ALA A 601 12.20 2.99 24.12
CA ALA A 601 12.11 3.09 25.58
C ALA A 601 13.49 2.96 26.24
N GLU A 602 14.32 2.02 25.77
CA GLU A 602 15.70 1.82 26.22
C GLU A 602 16.59 3.03 25.89
N ALA A 603 16.51 3.57 24.68
CA ALA A 603 17.24 4.78 24.29
C ALA A 603 16.87 5.98 25.16
N LYS A 604 15.58 6.16 25.49
CA LYS A 604 15.14 7.23 26.39
C LYS A 604 15.66 7.03 27.81
N PHE A 605 15.62 5.80 28.33
CA PHE A 605 16.18 5.49 29.65
C PHE A 605 17.68 5.82 29.73
N LEU A 606 18.44 5.44 28.70
CA LEU A 606 19.88 5.78 28.61
C LEU A 606 20.12 7.29 28.46
N GLU A 607 19.25 8.01 27.77
CA GLU A 607 19.35 9.48 27.64
C GLU A 607 19.11 10.18 28.99
N ASP A 608 18.09 9.74 29.75
CA ASP A 608 17.82 10.22 31.12
C ASP A 608 18.99 9.86 32.06
N GLU A 609 19.57 8.65 31.98
CA GLU A 609 20.72 8.24 32.78
C GLU A 609 22.00 9.05 32.44
N ILE A 610 22.26 9.32 31.16
CA ILE A 610 23.37 10.17 30.71
C ILE A 610 23.21 11.59 31.26
N LYS A 611 21.98 12.11 31.29
CA LYS A 611 21.66 13.44 31.84
C LYS A 611 21.91 13.51 33.34
N GLU A 612 21.51 12.49 34.09
CA GLU A 612 21.78 12.38 35.53
C GLU A 612 23.29 12.28 35.83
N ARG A 613 24.01 11.39 35.11
CA ARG A 613 25.46 11.25 35.23
C ARG A 613 26.22 12.56 34.92
N LYS A 614 25.77 13.33 33.92
CA LYS A 614 26.33 14.66 33.62
C LYS A 614 26.10 15.68 34.74
N ALA A 615 24.92 15.67 35.37
CA ALA A 615 24.64 16.55 36.51
C ALA A 615 25.52 16.19 37.73
N MET A 616 25.73 14.89 37.99
CA MET A 616 26.63 14.40 39.03
C MET A 616 28.10 14.77 38.78
N LEU A 617 28.57 14.68 37.53
CA LEU A 617 29.90 15.13 37.13
C LEU A 617 30.09 16.62 37.37
N ALA A 618 29.17 17.47 36.90
CA ALA A 618 29.26 18.92 37.10
C ALA A 618 29.27 19.33 38.59
N LYS A 619 28.53 18.60 39.44
CA LYS A 619 28.60 18.79 40.90
C LYS A 619 29.98 18.41 41.46
N THR A 620 30.52 17.26 41.03
CA THR A 620 31.83 16.78 41.50
C THR A 620 32.96 17.71 41.03
N GLU A 621 32.88 18.25 39.81
CA GLU A 621 33.81 19.28 39.31
C GLU A 621 33.76 20.55 40.18
N HIS A 622 32.57 21.01 40.55
CA HIS A 622 32.41 22.16 41.46
C HIS A 622 32.98 21.87 42.87
N ASP A 623 32.67 20.70 43.43
CA ASP A 623 33.19 20.27 44.74
C ASP A 623 34.74 20.16 44.72
N ILE A 624 35.33 19.69 43.63
CA ILE A 624 36.80 19.66 43.43
C ILE A 624 37.39 21.08 43.45
N VAL A 625 36.81 22.03 42.73
CA VAL A 625 37.28 23.44 42.73
C VAL A 625 37.25 24.01 44.14
N LYS A 626 36.13 23.83 44.86
CA LYS A 626 35.98 24.30 46.23
C LYS A 626 37.02 23.70 47.18
N VAL A 627 37.25 22.39 47.12
CA VAL A 627 38.28 21.71 47.94
C VAL A 627 39.69 22.20 47.60
N VAL A 628 39.97 22.55 46.35
CA VAL A 628 41.26 23.14 45.94
C VAL A 628 41.43 24.55 46.50
N GLU A 629 40.38 25.38 46.49
CA GLU A 629 40.39 26.71 47.11
C GLU A 629 40.59 26.66 48.62
N GLU A 630 39.84 25.79 49.32
CA GLU A 630 39.98 25.56 50.77
C GLU A 630 41.39 25.07 51.12
N LYS A 631 41.94 24.13 50.34
CA LYS A 631 43.31 23.63 50.49
C LYS A 631 44.35 24.73 50.33
N GLU A 632 44.24 25.60 49.33
CA GLU A 632 45.19 26.70 49.12
C GLU A 632 45.01 27.83 50.15
N ALA A 633 43.80 28.05 50.68
CA ALA A 633 43.56 28.94 51.82
C ALA A 633 44.26 28.41 53.08
N ALA A 634 44.02 27.15 53.46
CA ALA A 634 44.67 26.49 54.58
C ALA A 634 46.21 26.44 54.42
N ARG A 635 46.71 26.26 53.19
CA ARG A 635 48.15 26.31 52.88
C ARG A 635 48.75 27.71 53.09
N LYS A 636 48.04 28.78 52.71
CA LYS A 636 48.43 30.18 52.97
C LYS A 636 48.44 30.48 54.47
N GLU A 637 47.43 30.02 55.20
CA GLU A 637 47.35 30.16 56.66
C GLU A 637 48.48 29.41 57.37
N HIS A 638 48.70 28.15 57.04
CA HIS A 638 49.83 27.36 57.55
C HIS A 638 51.19 28.00 57.22
N LYS A 639 51.33 28.65 56.05
CA LYS A 639 52.53 29.44 55.71
C LYS A 639 52.67 30.70 56.59
N LYS A 640 51.57 31.40 56.93
CA LYS A 640 51.59 32.54 57.87
C LYS A 640 51.97 32.08 59.27
N LEU A 641 51.32 31.05 59.81
CA LEU A 641 51.62 30.48 61.13
C LEU A 641 53.08 30.01 61.22
N ARG A 642 53.61 29.36 60.17
CA ARG A 642 55.01 28.96 60.08
C ARG A 642 55.98 30.16 59.96
N ALA A 643 55.55 31.27 59.40
CA ALA A 643 56.34 32.51 59.36
C ALA A 643 56.36 33.22 60.73
N GLN A 644 55.21 33.31 61.41
CA GLN A 644 55.09 33.83 62.78
C GLN A 644 55.92 33.00 63.76
N SER A 645 55.83 31.66 63.69
CA SER A 645 56.66 30.73 64.45
C SER A 645 58.16 30.87 64.17
N ARG A 646 58.58 31.36 62.99
CA ARG A 646 59.98 31.68 62.68
C ARG A 646 60.40 33.09 63.14
N GLN A 647 59.46 34.01 63.33
CA GLN A 647 59.71 35.36 63.81
C GLN A 647 59.80 35.46 65.34
N SER A 648 59.37 34.41 66.06
CA SER A 648 59.52 34.28 67.52
C SER A 648 60.45 33.10 67.86
N PRO A 649 61.78 33.27 67.74
CA PRO A 649 62.75 32.19 67.99
C PRO A 649 62.88 31.79 69.47
N GLU A 650 62.25 32.56 70.38
CA GLU A 650 62.26 32.33 71.82
C GLU A 650 60.99 31.58 72.31
N MET A 651 60.12 31.15 71.39
CA MET A 651 58.90 30.40 71.72
C MET A 651 59.20 28.89 71.86
N PRO A 652 59.00 28.28 73.05
CA PRO A 652 59.31 26.86 73.28
C PRO A 652 58.57 25.95 72.29
N GLN A 653 59.27 24.95 71.74
CA GLN A 653 58.63 23.97 70.87
C GLN A 653 57.75 23.02 71.69
N VAL A 654 56.85 22.30 71.00
CA VAL A 654 56.01 21.27 71.63
C VAL A 654 56.87 20.21 72.35
N VAL A 655 58.04 19.89 71.81
CA VAL A 655 59.02 18.99 72.45
C VAL A 655 59.56 19.61 73.74
N ASP A 656 59.90 20.90 73.76
CA ASP A 656 60.38 21.59 74.95
C ASP A 656 59.30 21.64 76.04
N TYR A 657 58.03 21.88 75.68
CA TYR A 657 56.91 21.86 76.62
C TYR A 657 56.62 20.44 77.14
N VAL A 658 56.78 19.40 76.30
CA VAL A 658 56.69 18.00 76.73
C VAL A 658 57.84 17.63 77.67
N SER A 659 59.07 18.07 77.38
CA SER A 659 60.24 17.86 78.24
C SER A 659 60.11 18.60 79.56
N GLN A 660 59.73 19.88 79.57
CA GLN A 660 59.43 20.65 80.79
C GLN A 660 58.33 19.99 81.62
N LYS A 661 57.32 19.40 80.99
CA LYS A 661 56.25 18.68 81.68
C LYS A 661 56.70 17.32 82.22
N ALA A 662 57.60 16.63 81.53
CA ALA A 662 58.23 15.40 82.02
C ALA A 662 59.16 15.70 83.22
N GLU A 663 59.98 16.73 83.12
CA GLU A 663 60.86 17.23 84.18
C GLU A 663 60.05 17.71 85.40
N ALA A 664 58.92 18.38 85.19
CA ALA A 664 57.96 18.71 86.25
C ALA A 664 57.37 17.45 86.93
N TYR A 665 57.04 16.39 86.17
CA TYR A 665 56.61 15.11 86.75
C TYR A 665 57.72 14.41 87.54
N GLU A 666 58.98 14.44 87.07
CA GLU A 666 60.12 13.91 87.81
C GLU A 666 60.37 14.69 89.10
N LEU A 667 60.32 16.03 89.05
CA LEU A 667 60.45 16.90 90.22
C LEU A 667 59.29 16.70 91.21
N GLU A 668 58.04 16.50 90.75
CA GLU A 668 56.93 16.10 91.62
C GLU A 668 57.15 14.72 92.25
N ALA A 669 57.68 13.75 91.51
CA ALA A 669 57.98 12.42 92.03
C ALA A 669 59.12 12.47 93.06
N GLN A 670 60.17 13.26 92.82
CA GLN A 670 61.25 13.52 93.77
C GLN A 670 60.72 14.23 95.01
N LYS A 671 59.87 15.26 94.85
CA LYS A 671 59.21 15.96 95.96
C LYS A 671 58.41 14.99 96.82
N ARG A 672 57.54 14.15 96.24
CA ARG A 672 56.76 13.13 96.98
C ARG A 672 57.67 12.10 97.68
N ASN A 673 58.80 11.73 97.09
CA ASN A 673 59.78 10.84 97.72
C ASN A 673 60.46 11.52 98.92
N TRP A 674 60.83 12.80 98.80
CA TRP A 674 61.37 13.58 99.92
C TRP A 674 60.34 13.85 101.02
N GLU A 675 59.10 14.19 100.67
CA GLU A 675 57.98 14.31 101.61
C GLU A 675 57.79 13.00 102.39
N ARG A 676 57.81 11.85 101.72
CA ARG A 676 57.72 10.53 102.37
C ARG A 676 58.94 10.21 103.25
N LYS A 677 60.15 10.63 102.86
CA LYS A 677 61.36 10.50 103.70
C LYS A 677 61.28 11.40 104.94
N VAL A 678 60.75 12.62 104.80
CA VAL A 678 60.51 13.53 105.93
C VAL A 678 59.43 12.97 106.85
N GLU A 679 58.32 12.45 106.32
CA GLU A 679 57.27 11.80 107.12
C GLU A 679 57.79 10.56 107.89
N LEU A 680 58.64 9.74 107.25
CA LEU A 680 59.32 8.62 107.89
C LEU A 680 60.31 9.08 108.98
N ALA A 681 61.07 10.15 108.72
CA ALA A 681 61.98 10.74 109.70
C ALA A 681 61.21 11.40 110.87
N GLU A 682 60.08 12.04 110.61
CA GLU A 682 59.21 12.61 111.63
C GLU A 682 58.51 11.54 112.46
N THR A 683 58.03 10.45 111.86
CA THR A 683 57.44 9.33 112.60
C THR A 683 58.51 8.55 113.38
N ALA A 684 59.72 8.38 112.85
CA ALA A 684 60.86 7.88 113.61
C ALA A 684 61.22 8.80 114.78
N ALA A 685 61.31 10.12 114.55
CA ALA A 685 61.58 11.10 115.60
C ALA A 685 60.42 11.24 116.61
N LYS A 686 59.17 10.96 116.24
CA LYS A 686 58.02 10.84 117.16
C LYS A 686 58.13 9.56 117.99
N ARG A 687 58.48 8.42 117.39
CA ARG A 687 58.73 7.14 118.11
C ARG A 687 59.90 7.26 119.09
N ILE A 688 61.02 7.86 118.67
CA ILE A 688 62.18 8.13 119.56
C ILE A 688 61.77 9.10 120.67
N ARG A 689 61.02 10.18 120.39
CA ARG A 689 60.51 11.09 121.43
C ARG A 689 59.54 10.42 122.41
N GLN A 690 58.72 9.47 121.97
CA GLN A 690 57.89 8.65 122.88
C GLN A 690 58.74 7.69 123.72
N ALA A 691 59.72 7.01 123.12
CA ALA A 691 60.61 6.08 123.84
C ALA A 691 61.46 6.79 124.92
N VAL A 692 62.04 7.95 124.59
CA VAL A 692 62.82 8.76 125.55
C VAL A 692 61.95 9.26 126.71
N LYS A 693 60.68 9.63 126.47
CA LYS A 693 59.81 10.18 127.52
C LYS A 693 59.17 9.12 128.42
N ASN A 694 59.06 7.88 127.94
CA ASN A 694 58.53 6.75 128.71
C ASN A 694 59.59 6.02 129.56
N GLY A 695 60.84 6.50 129.60
CA GLY A 695 61.81 6.11 130.61
C GLY A 695 62.31 4.67 130.55
N THR A 696 62.39 4.04 129.37
CA THR A 696 62.98 2.70 129.21
C THR A 696 63.66 2.53 127.84
N GLN A 697 64.69 1.67 127.80
CA GLN A 697 65.62 1.33 126.71
C GLN A 697 65.26 1.73 125.26
N LEU A 698 66.25 2.32 124.57
CA LEU A 698 66.35 2.38 123.11
C LEU A 698 67.35 1.31 122.62
N PRO A 699 66.93 0.24 121.93
CA PRO A 699 67.83 -0.71 121.29
C PRO A 699 68.29 -0.19 119.91
N GLY A 700 69.52 -0.50 119.53
CA GLY A 700 70.14 0.08 118.33
C GLY A 700 69.57 -0.44 117.01
N ARG A 701 69.40 0.48 116.05
CA ARG A 701 70.46 0.75 115.07
C ARG A 701 70.45 2.21 114.65
#